data_AF-A0A941ZKS5-F1
#
_entry.id   AF-A0A941ZKS5-F1
#
_cell.length_a   1.000
_cell.length_b   1.000
_cell.length_c   1.000
_cell.angle_alpha   90.00
_cell.angle_beta   90.00
_cell.angle_gamma   90.00
#
_symmetry.space_group_name_H-M   'P 1'
#
loop_
_entity.id
_entity.type
_entity.pdbx_description
1 polymer ?
#
loop_
_entity_poly.entity_id
_entity_poly.type
_entity_poly.pdbx_seq_one_letter_code
_entity_poly.pdbx_strand_id
1 'polypeptide(L)'
;VVHCGRYATLSDAIPVTPRANPPMSLHLVVPGLFWPSATLRETCRDLPLPSLSALLGRGERKIAHAASLLDWLAATFSLSGDELPWGALRLSGESGASPDGVWLCADPAHLRFARDTLVLADAHDQYLPEGDDAQRWRAVLNEAQMLLHAHPVNAAREAAGQPVINSLWLWGAGSLPRQDSCPFGAVFADDPLVLGLARGARAAAARLPRDAARMAGSAARRALWRKPARTAAHRPRRRGGHRGRAYRRRPLEVLAPARGAGRPGPGHRRVVTRIVARSAPLPIRERLAGEGVDPLLARLYAGRGVRRRSEVLYGMDALLAPHTLRGIDAAAALLADFIASGKRLLIVADYDCDGATACALGVRALNALCADTGASVSYLVPNRFEFGYGLTPEIVRLAAERKPDLIITVDNGIASVEGVAQARRLGIATLITDHHLPGEELPAADVIVNPNQPGCGFPSKNLAGVGVMFYVMLALRAELRRRGAFAARREPNLANLLDLVALGTVADVVRLDHNNRILVAQGLQRIRRGNLQPGVHALFSAAGRDPRQANTFDLGFALGPRLNAAGRLSDMTLGIECLITDDFARAFNIARELDALNRERRIIEADMQERAVDAVETLDAAARASLALFHPQWHQGVVGLVASRLKDRVHRPVIAFARADMAGDGAAAGGRGELRGSGRSIPGLHLRDALDLVSKREPGLLLRFGGHAAAAGLTILERDLPRFEQAFESVARELIAPADLTRTIETDGALEAGYMTLAAARQMRGEIWGQGFPAPLFDDEFVVESQRLLKAKHLKLMLRKNSARFEAICFNHVEPMPDRLHCAYRLAINEYNGLATVQLVLEHGERAAGA
;
A
#
# COMPACT_ATOMS: atom_id res chain seq x y z
N VAL A 1 -28.24 -45.16 20.34
CA VAL A 1 -29.56 -45.84 20.49
C VAL A 1 -30.10 -45.51 21.87
N VAL A 2 -31.39 -45.14 21.98
CA VAL A 2 -32.15 -44.86 23.23
C VAL A 2 -31.70 -43.61 24.04
N HIS A 3 -32.63 -43.06 24.83
CA HIS A 3 -32.62 -41.70 25.38
C HIS A 3 -33.40 -41.65 26.73
N CYS A 4 -32.90 -40.89 27.72
CA CYS A 4 -33.62 -40.30 28.87
C CYS A 4 -32.96 -38.92 29.15
N GLY A 5 -33.59 -37.85 29.68
CA GLY A 5 -34.95 -37.61 30.21
C GLY A 5 -34.93 -37.35 31.73
N ARG A 6 -35.58 -36.33 32.33
CA ARG A 6 -36.55 -35.30 31.83
C ARG A 6 -36.79 -34.18 32.89
N TYR A 7 -37.01 -32.92 32.43
CA TYR A 7 -37.81 -31.80 33.04
C TYR A 7 -37.47 -31.26 34.48
N ALA A 8 -37.97 -30.10 34.96
CA ALA A 8 -38.98 -29.12 34.49
C ALA A 8 -38.63 -27.66 34.99
N THR A 9 -38.72 -26.57 34.19
CA THR A 9 -39.81 -25.55 34.03
C THR A 9 -40.13 -24.70 35.29
N LEU A 10 -40.50 -23.40 35.24
CA LEU A 10 -41.23 -22.59 34.23
C LEU A 10 -40.53 -21.24 33.90
N SER A 11 -40.59 -20.78 32.63
CA SER A 11 -41.33 -19.59 32.08
C SER A 11 -40.77 -18.21 32.47
N ASP A 12 -40.59 -17.23 31.57
CA ASP A 12 -41.07 -17.10 30.17
C ASP A 12 -39.97 -17.11 29.08
N ALA A 13 -40.38 -17.06 27.81
CA ALA A 13 -39.54 -17.16 26.59
C ALA A 13 -39.85 -15.95 25.63
N ILE A 14 -39.31 -15.76 24.42
CA ILE A 14 -38.82 -16.62 23.33
C ILE A 14 -37.91 -15.74 22.39
N PRO A 15 -37.00 -16.25 21.52
CA PRO A 15 -35.90 -17.21 21.68
C PRO A 15 -34.52 -16.71 21.16
N VAL A 16 -33.41 -17.23 21.69
CA VAL A 16 -32.24 -17.61 20.85
C VAL A 16 -31.62 -18.89 21.42
N THR A 17 -31.67 -20.00 20.67
CA THR A 17 -31.05 -21.28 21.08
C THR A 17 -29.72 -21.46 20.36
N PRO A 18 -28.59 -21.67 21.08
CA PRO A 18 -27.31 -21.94 20.44
C PRO A 18 -27.22 -23.38 19.89
N ARG A 19 -26.56 -23.50 18.72
CA ARG A 19 -26.02 -24.70 18.06
C ARG A 19 -26.37 -26.09 18.62
N ALA A 20 -26.89 -26.94 17.74
CA ALA A 20 -26.45 -28.33 17.65
C ALA A 20 -26.33 -28.77 16.18
N ASN A 21 -25.11 -28.79 15.65
CA ASN A 21 -24.74 -29.62 14.50
C ASN A 21 -23.71 -30.65 15.02
N PRO A 22 -23.64 -31.87 14.44
CA PRO A 22 -22.78 -32.95 14.92
C PRO A 22 -21.27 -32.63 14.72
N PRO A 23 -20.36 -33.37 15.40
CA PRO A 23 -18.98 -32.92 15.58
C PRO A 23 -18.12 -33.03 14.32
N MET A 24 -17.24 -32.04 14.12
CA MET A 24 -16.00 -32.23 13.36
C MET A 24 -14.88 -32.58 14.35
N SER A 25 -14.17 -33.68 14.11
CA SER A 25 -13.00 -34.07 14.91
C SER A 25 -11.74 -33.41 14.35
N LEU A 26 -11.04 -32.64 15.19
CA LEU A 26 -9.80 -31.97 14.81
C LEU A 26 -8.62 -32.94 14.96
N HIS A 27 -8.18 -33.53 13.85
CA HIS A 27 -6.98 -34.38 13.81
C HIS A 27 -5.75 -33.53 13.51
N LEU A 28 -5.03 -33.13 14.56
CA LEU A 28 -3.80 -32.35 14.42
C LEU A 28 -2.62 -33.27 14.08
N VAL A 29 -2.03 -33.10 12.89
CA VAL A 29 -0.84 -33.83 12.45
C VAL A 29 0.38 -32.90 12.56
N VAL A 30 1.38 -33.30 13.34
CA VAL A 30 2.65 -32.57 13.48
C VAL A 30 3.79 -33.53 13.10
N PRO A 31 4.23 -33.55 11.83
CA PRO A 31 5.39 -34.32 11.40
C PRO A 31 6.65 -33.70 12.00
N GLY A 32 7.48 -34.50 12.66
CA GLY A 32 8.79 -34.07 13.15
C GLY A 32 8.74 -32.84 14.07
N LEU A 33 8.33 -33.01 15.33
CA LEU A 33 8.48 -31.97 16.36
C LEU A 33 9.97 -31.84 16.71
N PHE A 34 10.70 -31.15 15.83
CA PHE A 34 12.17 -31.20 15.78
C PHE A 34 12.80 -30.55 17.00
N TRP A 35 13.78 -31.28 17.53
CA TRP A 35 14.54 -30.88 18.70
C TRP A 35 15.39 -29.64 18.39
N PRO A 36 15.26 -28.52 19.14
CA PRO A 36 16.06 -27.32 18.87
C PRO A 36 17.49 -27.48 19.39
N SER A 37 18.45 -26.75 18.81
CA SER A 37 19.89 -26.88 19.09
C SER A 37 20.23 -26.87 20.59
N ALA A 38 21.40 -27.42 20.97
CA ALA A 38 21.85 -27.43 22.36
C ALA A 38 21.79 -26.03 23.00
N THR A 39 22.04 -24.97 22.23
CA THR A 39 21.86 -23.56 22.62
C THR A 39 20.42 -23.26 23.06
N LEU A 40 19.41 -23.53 22.22
CA LEU A 40 18.00 -23.30 22.59
C LEU A 40 17.55 -24.23 23.73
N ARG A 41 18.16 -25.42 23.86
CA ARG A 41 17.95 -26.36 24.98
C ARG A 41 18.36 -25.75 26.33
N GLU A 42 19.17 -24.70 26.34
CA GLU A 42 19.47 -23.89 27.52
C GLU A 42 18.56 -22.65 27.58
N THR A 43 18.39 -21.92 26.48
CA THR A 43 17.54 -20.71 26.42
C THR A 43 16.08 -20.98 26.82
N CYS A 44 15.53 -22.16 26.49
CA CYS A 44 14.15 -22.53 26.75
C CYS A 44 13.96 -23.40 28.01
N ARG A 45 15.02 -23.67 28.80
CA ARG A 45 14.99 -24.59 29.95
C ARG A 45 13.93 -24.20 30.99
N ASP A 46 13.78 -22.89 31.22
CA ASP A 46 12.94 -22.32 32.27
C ASP A 46 11.76 -21.50 31.72
N LEU A 47 11.50 -21.57 30.40
CA LEU A 47 10.40 -20.84 29.77
C LEU A 47 9.05 -21.57 29.96
N PRO A 48 8.03 -20.94 30.55
CA PRO A 48 6.70 -21.54 30.63
C PRO A 48 6.03 -21.51 29.25
N LEU A 49 5.66 -22.69 28.73
CA LEU A 49 4.91 -22.86 27.47
C LEU A 49 3.46 -23.33 27.73
N PRO A 50 2.62 -22.53 28.43
CA PRO A 50 1.30 -22.97 28.91
C PRO A 50 0.36 -23.37 27.77
N SER A 51 0.44 -22.69 26.62
CA SER A 51 -0.39 -22.98 25.44
C SER A 51 -0.15 -24.39 24.88
N LEU A 52 1.11 -24.85 24.86
CA LEU A 52 1.46 -26.19 24.38
C LEU A 52 1.06 -27.28 25.39
N SER A 53 1.26 -27.03 26.69
CA SER A 53 0.78 -27.91 27.76
C SER A 53 -0.74 -28.05 27.78
N ALA A 54 -1.48 -26.96 27.53
CA ALA A 54 -2.93 -26.98 27.42
C ALA A 54 -3.44 -27.74 26.18
N LEU A 55 -2.68 -27.70 25.07
CA LEU A 55 -2.96 -28.46 23.85
C LEU A 55 -2.78 -29.97 24.09
N LEU A 56 -1.64 -30.37 24.64
CA LEU A 56 -1.30 -31.78 24.91
C LEU A 56 -2.21 -32.41 25.99
N GLY A 57 -2.65 -31.61 26.98
CA GLY A 57 -3.54 -32.07 28.05
C GLY A 57 -4.99 -32.37 27.63
N ARG A 58 -5.35 -32.24 26.34
CA ARG A 58 -6.73 -32.43 25.83
C ARG A 58 -6.85 -33.39 24.63
N GLY A 59 -5.75 -33.91 24.08
CA GLY A 59 -5.77 -34.81 22.93
C GLY A 59 -5.75 -36.30 23.32
N GLU A 60 -6.52 -37.13 22.62
CA GLU A 60 -6.28 -38.58 22.61
C GLU A 60 -5.12 -38.93 21.67
N ARG A 61 -4.15 -39.72 22.15
CA ARG A 61 -3.10 -40.27 21.31
C ARG A 61 -3.53 -41.63 20.74
N LYS A 62 -3.71 -41.70 19.42
CA LYS A 62 -3.67 -42.98 18.68
C LYS A 62 -2.28 -43.21 18.10
N ILE A 63 -1.95 -44.47 17.88
CA ILE A 63 -0.74 -44.92 17.16
C ILE A 63 -1.25 -45.92 16.13
N ALA A 64 -0.81 -45.76 14.87
CA ALA A 64 -1.10 -46.67 13.78
C ALA A 64 0.19 -46.85 12.95
N HIS A 65 0.40 -48.05 12.42
CA HIS A 65 1.47 -48.31 11.46
C HIS A 65 0.94 -48.10 10.04
N ALA A 66 1.80 -47.55 9.18
CA ALA A 66 1.59 -47.38 7.74
C ALA A 66 2.94 -47.55 7.04
N ALA A 67 2.94 -47.84 5.74
CA ALA A 67 4.17 -48.03 4.96
C ALA A 67 4.89 -46.70 4.68
N SER A 68 4.14 -45.63 4.40
CA SER A 68 4.65 -44.26 4.24
C SER A 68 3.77 -43.22 4.95
N LEU A 69 4.26 -41.98 5.01
CA LEU A 69 3.50 -40.82 5.50
C LEU A 69 2.26 -40.53 4.63
N LEU A 70 2.33 -40.80 3.32
CA LEU A 70 1.21 -40.59 2.39
C LEU A 70 0.10 -41.62 2.63
N ASP A 71 0.45 -42.90 2.78
CA ASP A 71 -0.51 -43.95 3.15
C ASP A 71 -1.18 -43.67 4.49
N TRP A 72 -0.39 -43.17 5.46
CA TRP A 72 -0.90 -42.80 6.78
C TRP A 72 -1.91 -41.66 6.71
N LEU A 73 -1.63 -40.63 5.91
CA LEU A 73 -2.54 -39.50 5.72
C LEU A 73 -3.82 -39.93 4.98
N ALA A 74 -3.70 -40.67 3.88
CA ALA A 74 -4.83 -41.18 3.12
C ALA A 74 -5.76 -42.05 4.00
N ALA A 75 -5.20 -42.99 4.76
CA ALA A 75 -5.96 -43.84 5.68
C ALA A 75 -6.58 -43.07 6.86
N THR A 76 -5.85 -42.11 7.46
CA THR A 76 -6.33 -41.34 8.62
C THR A 76 -7.48 -40.41 8.23
N PHE A 77 -7.47 -39.84 7.02
CA PHE A 77 -8.51 -38.94 6.53
C PHE A 77 -9.53 -39.61 5.58
N SER A 78 -9.39 -40.92 5.34
CA SER A 78 -10.27 -41.73 4.45
C SER A 78 -10.37 -41.19 3.01
N LEU A 79 -9.23 -40.75 2.46
CA LEU A 79 -9.11 -40.26 1.08
C LEU A 79 -8.70 -41.42 0.14
N SER A 80 -9.18 -41.41 -1.10
CA SER A 80 -8.68 -42.31 -2.14
C SER A 80 -7.36 -41.78 -2.73
N GLY A 81 -6.57 -42.66 -3.36
CA GLY A 81 -5.17 -42.37 -3.74
C GLY A 81 -5.00 -41.17 -4.68
N ASP A 82 -5.99 -40.90 -5.53
CA ASP A 82 -5.94 -39.83 -6.54
C ASP A 82 -6.50 -38.49 -6.02
N GLU A 83 -7.07 -38.45 -4.81
CA GLU A 83 -7.75 -37.28 -4.23
C GLU A 83 -6.87 -36.45 -3.27
N LEU A 84 -5.55 -36.66 -3.29
CA LEU A 84 -4.62 -35.94 -2.41
C LEU A 84 -4.43 -34.45 -2.83
N PRO A 85 -4.69 -33.47 -1.94
CA PRO A 85 -4.58 -32.06 -2.27
C PRO A 85 -3.11 -31.59 -2.27
N TRP A 86 -2.45 -31.69 -3.44
CA TRP A 86 -1.06 -31.31 -3.68
C TRP A 86 -0.64 -29.90 -3.21
N GLY A 87 -1.59 -28.98 -3.00
CA GLY A 87 -1.32 -27.61 -2.51
C GLY A 87 -0.78 -27.50 -1.08
N ALA A 88 -0.81 -28.57 -0.28
CA ALA A 88 -0.31 -28.57 1.10
C ALA A 88 1.21 -28.80 1.23
N LEU A 89 1.93 -29.04 0.12
CA LEU A 89 3.36 -29.32 0.10
C LEU A 89 4.10 -28.33 -0.81
N ARG A 90 4.97 -27.49 -0.23
CA ARG A 90 5.95 -26.70 -0.99
C ARG A 90 7.30 -26.74 -0.29
N LEU A 91 8.30 -27.26 -1.00
CA LEU A 91 9.69 -27.32 -0.51
C LEU A 91 10.29 -25.92 -0.45
N SER A 92 11.16 -25.68 0.54
CA SER A 92 12.30 -24.78 0.36
C SER A 92 13.51 -25.64 0.02
N GLY A 93 14.09 -25.43 -1.17
CA GLY A 93 15.06 -26.39 -1.74
C GLY A 93 15.98 -25.83 -2.84
N GLU A 94 16.13 -24.51 -2.94
CA GLU A 94 17.00 -23.85 -3.93
C GLU A 94 18.32 -23.34 -3.31
N SER A 95 18.95 -24.15 -2.45
CA SER A 95 20.27 -23.84 -1.86
C SER A 95 21.22 -25.04 -1.69
N GLY A 96 20.95 -26.16 -2.37
CA GLY A 96 21.97 -27.13 -2.79
C GLY A 96 22.76 -27.93 -1.72
N ALA A 97 22.37 -27.90 -0.44
CA ALA A 97 23.19 -28.48 0.64
C ALA A 97 22.40 -29.26 1.71
N SER A 98 22.02 -30.50 1.40
CA SER A 98 21.82 -31.67 2.31
C SER A 98 20.96 -32.74 1.61
N PRO A 99 21.24 -34.05 1.71
CA PRO A 99 20.35 -35.09 1.19
C PRO A 99 19.08 -35.30 2.03
N ASP A 100 19.15 -35.04 3.34
CA ASP A 100 18.15 -35.51 4.31
C ASP A 100 17.30 -34.37 4.89
N GLY A 101 16.07 -34.22 4.38
CA GLY A 101 14.97 -33.55 5.08
C GLY A 101 14.40 -32.27 4.43
N VAL A 102 13.10 -32.28 4.15
CA VAL A 102 12.30 -31.09 3.80
C VAL A 102 11.70 -30.48 5.07
N TRP A 103 11.77 -29.16 5.20
CA TRP A 103 11.28 -28.42 6.38
C TRP A 103 10.03 -27.58 6.06
N LEU A 104 9.13 -27.49 7.03
CA LEU A 104 7.93 -26.64 7.03
C LEU A 104 7.99 -25.74 8.28
N CYS A 105 7.57 -24.48 8.14
CA CYS A 105 7.58 -23.51 9.23
C CYS A 105 6.34 -22.62 9.19
N ALA A 106 5.77 -22.34 10.36
CA ALA A 106 4.74 -21.33 10.60
C ALA A 106 4.89 -20.82 12.04
N ASP A 107 4.83 -19.51 12.25
CA ASP A 107 5.06 -18.91 13.57
C ASP A 107 3.83 -19.08 14.50
N PRO A 108 3.97 -19.69 15.69
CA PRO A 108 2.86 -19.90 16.61
C PRO A 108 2.15 -18.63 17.09
N ALA A 109 2.80 -17.45 17.04
CA ALA A 109 2.28 -16.22 17.63
C ALA A 109 0.94 -15.74 17.03
N HIS A 110 0.61 -16.15 15.80
CA HIS A 110 -0.54 -15.63 15.06
C HIS A 110 -1.81 -16.49 15.16
N LEU A 111 -1.80 -17.62 15.88
CA LEU A 111 -2.90 -18.60 15.86
C LEU A 111 -3.82 -18.49 17.09
N ARG A 112 -5.10 -18.15 16.88
CA ARG A 112 -6.14 -18.11 17.92
C ARG A 112 -7.22 -19.19 17.73
N PHE A 113 -7.85 -19.58 18.84
CA PHE A 113 -9.05 -20.41 18.82
C PHE A 113 -10.32 -19.54 18.78
N ALA A 114 -11.11 -19.67 17.72
CA ALA A 114 -12.48 -19.21 17.63
C ALA A 114 -13.41 -20.39 17.96
N ARG A 115 -13.69 -20.57 19.26
CA ARG A 115 -14.44 -21.69 19.86
C ARG A 115 -13.83 -23.06 19.53
N ASP A 116 -14.30 -23.68 18.45
CA ASP A 116 -14.01 -25.02 17.96
C ASP A 116 -13.15 -25.02 16.68
N THR A 117 -12.68 -23.85 16.25
CA THR A 117 -11.86 -23.64 15.04
C THR A 117 -10.60 -22.82 15.33
N LEU A 118 -9.54 -23.03 14.56
CA LEU A 118 -8.32 -22.21 14.59
C LEU A 118 -8.38 -21.13 13.50
N VAL A 119 -7.95 -19.91 13.82
CA VAL A 119 -7.94 -18.74 12.91
C VAL A 119 -6.66 -17.93 13.12
N LEU A 120 -6.14 -17.30 12.06
CA LEU A 120 -5.08 -16.30 12.22
C LEU A 120 -5.65 -14.99 12.77
N ALA A 121 -4.87 -14.32 13.62
CA ALA A 121 -5.22 -13.03 14.22
C ALA A 121 -4.05 -12.04 14.15
N ASP A 122 -4.39 -10.76 13.99
CA ASP A 122 -3.44 -9.64 14.03
C ASP A 122 -3.14 -9.24 15.50
N ALA A 123 -1.95 -8.72 15.74
CA ALA A 123 -1.32 -8.70 17.06
C ALA A 123 -1.73 -7.52 17.97
N HIS A 124 -2.30 -6.45 17.42
CA HIS A 124 -2.32 -5.14 18.09
C HIS A 124 -3.55 -4.81 18.97
N ASP A 125 -4.66 -5.56 18.89
CA ASP A 125 -5.95 -5.11 19.45
C ASP A 125 -6.39 -5.75 20.80
N GLN A 126 -5.66 -6.71 21.36
CA GLN A 126 -6.31 -7.80 22.12
C GLN A 126 -6.31 -7.72 23.66
N TYR A 127 -5.68 -6.71 24.28
CA TYR A 127 -5.42 -6.72 25.74
C TYR A 127 -5.66 -5.38 26.47
N LEU A 128 -6.49 -4.50 25.90
CA LEU A 128 -6.90 -3.23 26.51
C LEU A 128 -8.39 -3.27 26.88
N PRO A 129 -8.86 -2.48 27.87
CA PRO A 129 -10.29 -2.38 28.17
C PRO A 129 -11.09 -1.95 26.95
N GLU A 130 -12.26 -2.57 26.73
CA GLU A 130 -13.24 -2.13 25.74
C GLU A 130 -14.24 -1.14 26.39
N GLY A 131 -14.78 -0.20 25.61
CA GLY A 131 -15.62 0.90 26.08
C GLY A 131 -14.94 2.27 25.99
N ASP A 132 -15.57 3.30 26.55
CA ASP A 132 -15.20 4.71 26.27
C ASP A 132 -13.78 5.08 26.78
N ASP A 133 -13.33 4.51 27.90
CA ASP A 133 -11.96 4.69 28.44
C ASP A 133 -10.87 3.92 27.66
N ALA A 134 -11.22 3.11 26.65
CA ALA A 134 -10.25 2.30 25.89
C ALA A 134 -9.12 3.12 25.27
N GLN A 135 -9.43 4.33 24.80
CA GLN A 135 -8.46 5.25 24.20
C GLN A 135 -7.51 5.85 25.24
N ARG A 136 -7.99 6.05 26.48
CA ARG A 136 -7.22 6.57 27.61
C ARG A 136 -6.21 5.54 28.13
N TRP A 137 -6.62 4.28 28.25
CA TRP A 137 -5.71 3.18 28.60
C TRP A 137 -4.67 2.89 27.51
N ARG A 138 -5.03 3.08 26.23
CA ARG A 138 -4.08 3.02 25.09
C ARG A 138 -3.00 4.10 25.20
N ALA A 139 -3.38 5.35 25.49
CA ALA A 139 -2.43 6.45 25.67
C ALA A 139 -1.45 6.17 26.82
N VAL A 140 -1.95 5.85 28.01
CA VAL A 140 -1.13 5.57 29.20
C VAL A 140 -0.18 4.39 28.98
N LEU A 141 -0.60 3.34 28.27
CA LEU A 141 0.26 2.19 27.97
C LEU A 141 1.40 2.57 27.01
N ASN A 142 1.10 3.38 25.97
CA ASN A 142 2.12 3.85 25.02
C ASN A 142 3.12 4.79 25.70
N GLU A 143 2.65 5.76 26.48
CA GLU A 143 3.51 6.68 27.27
C GLU A 143 4.42 5.90 28.22
N ALA A 144 3.88 4.93 28.96
CA ALA A 144 4.66 4.09 29.87
C ALA A 144 5.72 3.26 29.13
N GLN A 145 5.43 2.76 27.92
CA GLN A 145 6.40 2.03 27.11
C GLN A 145 7.49 2.94 26.51
N MET A 146 7.14 4.17 26.09
CA MET A 146 8.12 5.17 25.63
C MET A 146 9.06 5.61 26.75
N LEU A 147 8.52 5.88 27.95
CA LEU A 147 9.32 6.19 29.15
C LEU A 147 10.21 5.01 29.57
N LEU A 148 9.73 3.77 29.47
CA LEU A 148 10.52 2.58 29.78
C LEU A 148 11.65 2.36 28.77
N HIS A 149 11.45 2.67 27.49
CA HIS A 149 12.47 2.55 26.46
C HIS A 149 13.69 3.45 26.76
N ALA A 150 13.44 4.71 27.13
CA ALA A 150 14.47 5.68 27.51
C ALA A 150 14.99 5.51 28.97
N HIS A 151 14.50 4.54 29.73
CA HIS A 151 14.84 4.40 31.15
C HIS A 151 16.27 3.86 31.33
N PRO A 152 17.09 4.42 32.26
CA PRO A 152 18.49 4.02 32.45
C PRO A 152 18.74 2.53 32.73
N VAL A 153 17.71 1.79 33.16
CA VAL A 153 17.78 0.32 33.31
C VAL A 153 18.09 -0.40 31.99
N ASN A 154 17.67 0.14 30.84
CA ASN A 154 17.96 -0.48 29.54
C ASN A 154 19.43 -0.29 29.15
N ALA A 155 19.99 0.92 29.31
CA ALA A 155 21.43 1.16 29.11
C ALA A 155 22.30 0.30 30.04
N ALA A 156 21.88 0.13 31.31
CA ALA A 156 22.56 -0.76 32.26
C ALA A 156 22.46 -2.25 31.87
N ARG A 157 21.38 -2.67 31.18
CA ARG A 157 21.22 -4.03 30.65
C ARG A 157 22.08 -4.26 29.42
N GLU A 158 22.13 -3.31 28.49
CA GLU A 158 22.98 -3.37 27.29
C GLU A 158 24.47 -3.40 27.67
N ALA A 159 24.89 -2.58 28.64
CA ALA A 159 26.24 -2.62 29.19
C ALA A 159 26.59 -3.97 29.86
N ALA A 160 25.58 -4.73 30.29
CA ALA A 160 25.71 -6.09 30.84
C ALA A 160 25.45 -7.19 29.79
N GLY A 161 25.34 -6.86 28.50
CA GLY A 161 25.07 -7.81 27.41
C GLY A 161 23.66 -8.43 27.43
N GLN A 162 22.72 -7.85 28.17
CA GLN A 162 21.34 -8.33 28.31
C GLN A 162 20.38 -7.58 27.38
N PRO A 163 19.35 -8.26 26.81
CA PRO A 163 18.39 -7.59 25.94
C PRO A 163 17.56 -6.54 26.69
N VAL A 164 17.31 -5.41 26.03
CA VAL A 164 16.46 -4.33 26.55
C VAL A 164 15.03 -4.77 26.80
N ILE A 165 14.38 -4.15 27.78
CA ILE A 165 12.95 -4.29 28.04
C ILE A 165 12.22 -3.34 27.09
N ASN A 166 11.63 -3.91 26.05
CA ASN A 166 11.03 -3.19 24.91
C ASN A 166 9.49 -3.14 24.94
N SER A 167 8.85 -3.73 25.94
CA SER A 167 7.40 -3.75 26.09
C SER A 167 6.99 -3.91 27.56
N LEU A 168 5.88 -3.29 27.93
CA LEU A 168 5.26 -3.40 29.26
C LEU A 168 3.89 -4.07 29.10
N TRP A 169 3.61 -5.10 29.89
CA TRP A 169 2.38 -5.89 29.81
C TRP A 169 1.62 -5.80 31.12
N LEU A 170 0.38 -5.28 31.08
CA LEU A 170 -0.47 -5.16 32.27
C LEU A 170 -1.33 -6.43 32.45
N TRP A 171 -1.30 -6.98 33.66
CA TRP A 171 -2.06 -8.16 34.08
C TRP A 171 -2.52 -7.95 35.53
N GLY A 172 -3.76 -8.32 35.86
CA GLY A 172 -4.17 -8.45 37.27
C GLY A 172 -5.63 -8.13 37.63
N ALA A 173 -6.41 -7.52 36.74
CA ALA A 173 -7.79 -7.10 37.03
C ALA A 173 -8.83 -8.26 37.00
N GLY A 174 -8.58 -9.34 37.75
CA GLY A 174 -9.50 -10.48 37.87
C GLY A 174 -8.91 -11.67 38.61
N SER A 175 -9.73 -12.37 39.38
CA SER A 175 -9.33 -13.56 40.13
C SER A 175 -9.43 -14.84 39.29
N LEU A 176 -8.37 -15.64 39.29
CA LEU A 176 -8.37 -16.98 38.66
C LEU A 176 -9.18 -17.97 39.50
N PRO A 177 -9.96 -18.88 38.87
CA PRO A 177 -10.61 -19.97 39.60
C PRO A 177 -9.56 -20.93 40.15
N ARG A 178 -9.71 -21.31 41.43
CA ARG A 178 -8.85 -22.34 42.05
C ARG A 178 -9.05 -23.68 41.31
N GLN A 179 -7.95 -24.33 40.95
CA GLN A 179 -7.95 -25.76 40.62
C GLN A 179 -7.70 -26.58 41.89
N ASP A 180 -8.60 -27.51 42.18
CA ASP A 180 -8.42 -28.46 43.28
C ASP A 180 -7.54 -29.65 42.85
N SER A 181 -6.55 -29.96 43.69
CA SER A 181 -5.78 -31.22 43.82
C SER A 181 -5.45 -32.04 42.56
N CYS A 182 -4.15 -32.29 42.35
CA CYS A 182 -3.67 -33.35 41.46
C CYS A 182 -4.35 -34.72 41.79
N PRO A 183 -4.91 -35.45 40.80
CA PRO A 183 -5.68 -36.68 41.04
C PRO A 183 -4.83 -37.93 41.35
N PHE A 184 -3.55 -37.76 41.69
CA PHE A 184 -2.59 -38.82 41.98
C PHE A 184 -1.94 -38.56 43.35
N GLY A 185 -2.03 -39.54 44.26
CA GLY A 185 -1.57 -39.36 45.64
C GLY A 185 -0.04 -39.34 45.79
N ALA A 186 0.68 -40.04 44.92
CA ALA A 186 2.14 -40.05 44.89
C ALA A 186 2.68 -40.36 43.48
N VAL A 187 3.90 -39.91 43.21
CA VAL A 187 4.63 -40.00 41.94
C VAL A 187 6.01 -40.62 42.18
N PHE A 188 6.36 -41.65 41.41
CA PHE A 188 7.64 -42.33 41.51
C PHE A 188 8.39 -42.28 40.17
N ALA A 189 9.50 -41.53 40.13
CA ALA A 189 10.27 -41.26 38.92
C ALA A 189 11.74 -40.93 39.26
N ASP A 190 12.68 -41.36 38.43
CA ASP A 190 14.09 -40.95 38.54
C ASP A 190 14.42 -39.66 37.76
N ASP A 191 13.48 -39.22 36.92
CA ASP A 191 13.58 -38.00 36.11
C ASP A 191 13.37 -36.73 36.98
N PRO A 192 14.33 -35.79 37.03
CA PRO A 192 14.22 -34.60 37.87
C PRO A 192 13.09 -33.65 37.49
N LEU A 193 12.75 -33.55 36.19
CA LEU A 193 11.71 -32.65 35.70
C LEU A 193 10.33 -33.16 36.10
N VAL A 194 10.10 -34.48 35.97
CA VAL A 194 8.85 -35.14 36.42
C VAL A 194 8.67 -34.99 37.94
N LEU A 195 9.75 -35.13 38.73
CA LEU A 195 9.70 -34.88 40.18
C LEU A 195 9.42 -33.41 40.53
N GLY A 196 9.98 -32.46 39.77
CA GLY A 196 9.70 -31.03 39.94
C GLY A 196 8.24 -30.69 39.64
N LEU A 197 7.72 -31.14 38.50
CA LEU A 197 6.33 -30.95 38.08
C LEU A 197 5.34 -31.58 39.09
N ALA A 198 5.64 -32.76 39.61
CA ALA A 198 4.82 -33.42 40.64
C ALA A 198 4.73 -32.58 41.93
N ARG A 199 5.86 -32.01 42.38
CA ARG A 199 5.91 -31.14 43.57
C ARG A 199 5.21 -29.80 43.34
N GLY A 200 5.35 -29.21 42.16
CA GLY A 200 4.58 -28.02 41.75
C GLY A 200 3.06 -28.25 41.77
N ALA A 201 2.62 -29.44 41.35
CA ALA A 201 1.24 -29.92 41.45
C ALA A 201 0.82 -30.40 42.86
N ARG A 202 1.68 -30.20 43.88
CA ARG A 202 1.50 -30.61 45.29
C ARG A 202 1.28 -32.11 45.53
N ALA A 203 1.70 -32.96 44.59
CA ALA A 203 1.72 -34.42 44.79
C ALA A 203 3.02 -34.85 45.50
N ALA A 204 2.93 -35.91 46.33
CA ALA A 204 4.12 -36.50 46.95
C ALA A 204 5.02 -37.13 45.87
N ALA A 205 6.34 -36.92 45.91
CA ALA A 205 7.24 -37.30 44.80
C ALA A 205 8.61 -37.84 45.27
N ALA A 206 8.94 -39.06 44.86
CA ALA A 206 10.16 -39.79 45.21
C ALA A 206 10.76 -40.57 44.03
N ARG A 207 11.98 -41.10 44.18
CA ARG A 207 12.64 -41.93 43.14
C ARG A 207 12.05 -43.34 43.03
N LEU A 208 12.35 -44.04 41.93
CA LEU A 208 11.81 -45.39 41.70
C LEU A 208 12.41 -46.42 42.68
N PRO A 209 11.60 -47.36 43.19
CA PRO A 209 12.10 -48.54 43.91
C PRO A 209 13.07 -49.37 43.05
N ARG A 210 14.12 -49.92 43.67
CA ARG A 210 15.20 -50.66 42.95
C ARG A 210 14.69 -51.89 42.18
N ASP A 211 13.59 -52.46 42.63
CA ASP A 211 12.89 -53.64 42.10
C ASP A 211 11.83 -53.31 41.03
N ALA A 212 11.48 -52.03 40.83
CA ALA A 212 10.44 -51.61 39.89
C ALA A 212 10.70 -52.05 38.43
N ALA A 213 11.96 -52.18 38.03
CA ALA A 213 12.37 -52.69 36.72
C ALA A 213 11.99 -54.17 36.50
N ARG A 214 11.74 -54.94 37.57
CA ARG A 214 11.32 -56.35 37.50
C ARG A 214 9.80 -56.52 37.43
N MET A 215 9.04 -55.51 37.87
CA MET A 215 7.58 -55.47 37.71
C MET A 215 7.15 -54.96 36.32
N ALA A 216 7.98 -54.16 35.65
CA ALA A 216 7.73 -53.62 34.31
C ALA A 216 8.51 -54.40 33.24
N GLY A 217 7.97 -55.55 32.81
CA GLY A 217 8.62 -56.49 31.89
C GLY A 217 9.26 -55.84 30.65
N SER A 218 10.59 -55.95 30.57
CA SER A 218 11.52 -55.58 29.47
C SER A 218 11.19 -54.37 28.57
N ALA A 219 10.48 -53.37 29.09
CA ALA A 219 10.24 -52.08 28.43
C ALA A 219 10.45 -50.88 29.39
N ALA A 220 11.26 -51.08 30.43
CA ALA A 220 11.73 -50.01 31.31
C ALA A 220 12.62 -49.02 30.52
N ARG A 221 12.51 -47.70 30.71
CA ARG A 221 12.04 -46.99 31.91
C ARG A 221 10.90 -46.01 31.56
N ARG A 222 9.80 -46.05 32.32
CA ARG A 222 8.74 -45.03 32.34
C ARG A 222 8.24 -44.86 33.79
N ALA A 223 7.86 -43.65 34.18
CA ALA A 223 7.40 -43.35 35.54
C ALA A 223 6.10 -44.09 35.90
N LEU A 224 5.95 -44.46 37.17
CA LEU A 224 4.79 -45.21 37.70
C LEU A 224 3.91 -44.32 38.57
N TRP A 225 2.59 -44.50 38.44
CA TRP A 225 1.57 -43.62 39.01
C TRP A 225 0.44 -44.46 39.61
N ARG A 226 -0.08 -44.06 40.79
CA ARG A 226 -1.15 -44.80 41.48
C ARG A 226 -2.28 -43.86 41.93
N LYS A 227 -3.54 -44.26 41.69
CA LYS A 227 -4.74 -43.55 42.16
C LYS A 227 -5.24 -44.12 43.49
N PRO A 228 -5.87 -43.31 44.35
CA PRO A 228 -6.57 -43.80 45.54
C PRO A 228 -7.88 -44.53 45.17
N ALA A 229 -8.29 -45.49 46.01
CA ALA A 229 -9.58 -46.15 45.91
C ALA A 229 -10.71 -45.31 46.53
N ARG A 230 -11.95 -45.49 46.07
CA ARG A 230 -13.16 -44.83 46.61
C ARG A 230 -14.17 -45.87 47.13
N THR A 231 -14.84 -45.53 48.22
CA THR A 231 -15.97 -46.27 48.82
C THR A 231 -17.32 -45.90 48.17
N ALA A 232 -18.44 -46.48 48.65
CA ALA A 232 -19.60 -46.83 47.82
C ALA A 232 -20.95 -46.11 48.15
N ALA A 233 -22.03 -46.56 47.47
CA ALA A 233 -23.46 -46.16 47.55
C ALA A 233 -23.84 -44.84 46.80
N HIS A 234 -25.08 -44.63 46.28
CA HIS A 234 -26.35 -45.40 46.34
C HIS A 234 -27.23 -45.24 45.04
N ARG A 235 -28.48 -45.77 45.03
CA ARG A 235 -29.52 -45.79 43.94
C ARG A 235 -30.88 -45.25 44.51
N PRO A 236 -32.06 -45.10 43.82
CA PRO A 236 -32.58 -45.67 42.54
C PRO A 236 -33.16 -44.56 41.56
N ARG A 237 -34.32 -44.51 40.85
CA ARG A 237 -35.54 -45.37 40.63
C ARG A 237 -36.10 -45.34 39.15
N ARG A 238 -37.35 -44.91 38.81
CA ARG A 238 -38.03 -45.24 37.51
C ARG A 238 -39.28 -44.39 37.07
N ARG A 239 -39.71 -44.57 35.79
CA ARG A 239 -40.91 -44.07 35.00
C ARG A 239 -40.68 -42.72 34.24
N GLY A 240 -41.34 -42.37 33.11
CA GLY A 240 -42.24 -43.10 32.16
C GLY A 240 -42.93 -42.18 31.08
N GLY A 241 -43.66 -42.75 30.09
CA GLY A 241 -44.78 -42.08 29.35
C GLY A 241 -44.70 -41.74 27.83
N HIS A 242 -45.45 -42.53 27.01
CA HIS A 242 -46.02 -42.43 25.62
C HIS A 242 -45.78 -41.31 24.55
N ARG A 243 -45.66 -41.82 23.29
CA ARG A 243 -46.33 -41.49 21.97
C ARG A 243 -46.53 -40.04 21.47
N GLY A 244 -46.14 -39.79 20.20
CA GLY A 244 -46.54 -38.63 19.39
C GLY A 244 -46.13 -38.74 17.90
N ARG A 245 -47.07 -38.46 17.00
CA ARG A 245 -47.10 -38.67 15.53
C ARG A 245 -46.18 -37.72 14.71
N ALA A 246 -46.09 -37.97 13.39
CA ALA A 246 -45.35 -37.17 12.40
C ALA A 246 -46.27 -36.34 11.47
N TYR A 247 -45.71 -35.32 10.80
CA TYR A 247 -46.34 -34.63 9.67
C TYR A 247 -45.32 -34.14 8.61
N ARG A 248 -45.78 -33.90 7.38
CA ARG A 248 -44.95 -33.56 6.20
C ARG A 248 -44.57 -32.07 6.16
N ARG A 249 -43.43 -31.72 5.54
CA ARG A 249 -43.08 -30.35 5.13
C ARG A 249 -43.56 -30.05 3.70
N ARG A 250 -43.94 -28.78 3.45
CA ARG A 250 -43.94 -28.16 2.11
C ARG A 250 -42.68 -27.27 1.96
N PRO A 251 -42.24 -26.91 0.73
CA PRO A 251 -41.27 -25.84 0.50
C PRO A 251 -41.86 -24.46 0.88
N LEU A 252 -40.99 -23.48 1.10
CA LEU A 252 -41.35 -22.06 1.23
C LEU A 252 -41.37 -21.39 -0.15
N GLU A 253 -42.28 -20.43 -0.32
CA GLU A 253 -42.44 -19.66 -1.56
C GLU A 253 -41.45 -18.48 -1.63
N VAL A 254 -41.18 -18.02 -2.85
CA VAL A 254 -40.35 -16.83 -3.11
C VAL A 254 -41.22 -15.58 -2.95
N LEU A 255 -40.87 -14.71 -2.00
CA LEU A 255 -41.53 -13.41 -1.84
C LEU A 255 -41.14 -12.47 -2.98
N ALA A 256 -42.12 -12.08 -3.79
CA ALA A 256 -41.97 -11.01 -4.79
C ALA A 256 -41.92 -9.63 -4.11
N PRO A 257 -41.17 -8.64 -4.65
CA PRO A 257 -41.12 -7.29 -4.11
C PRO A 257 -42.46 -6.56 -4.27
N ALA A 258 -42.83 -5.77 -3.25
CA ALA A 258 -44.10 -5.04 -3.23
C ALA A 258 -44.17 -3.93 -4.30
N ARG A 259 -45.34 -3.75 -4.92
CA ARG A 259 -45.59 -2.69 -5.90
C ARG A 259 -45.77 -1.32 -5.22
N GLY A 260 -44.66 -0.63 -4.99
CA GLY A 260 -44.62 0.75 -4.48
C GLY A 260 -44.04 1.74 -5.49
N ALA A 261 -44.60 1.81 -6.70
CA ALA A 261 -44.06 2.63 -7.79
C ALA A 261 -44.35 4.12 -7.61
N GLY A 262 -43.60 4.79 -6.74
CA GLY A 262 -43.39 6.23 -6.84
C GLY A 262 -42.80 6.56 -8.22
N ARG A 263 -43.28 7.64 -8.86
CA ARG A 263 -42.70 8.10 -10.13
C ARG A 263 -41.21 8.43 -9.91
N PRO A 264 -40.30 8.03 -10.82
CA PRO A 264 -38.95 8.58 -10.78
C PRO A 264 -39.02 10.10 -10.93
N GLY A 265 -38.17 10.82 -10.19
CA GLY A 265 -37.96 12.25 -10.40
C GLY A 265 -37.39 12.54 -11.80
N PRO A 266 -37.24 13.83 -12.17
CA PRO A 266 -36.62 14.20 -13.45
C PRO A 266 -35.23 13.58 -13.53
N GLY A 267 -35.06 12.61 -14.42
CA GLY A 267 -33.88 11.73 -14.41
C GLY A 267 -32.61 12.50 -14.72
N HIS A 268 -31.68 12.55 -13.75
CA HIS A 268 -30.35 13.09 -13.93
C HIS A 268 -29.71 12.47 -15.19
N ARG A 269 -29.43 13.30 -16.19
CA ARG A 269 -28.81 12.86 -17.44
C ARG A 269 -27.41 12.35 -17.12
N ARG A 270 -27.21 11.02 -17.21
CA ARG A 270 -25.88 10.42 -17.08
C ARG A 270 -24.94 11.03 -18.12
N VAL A 271 -23.69 11.26 -17.72
CA VAL A 271 -22.63 11.68 -18.63
C VAL A 271 -22.49 10.63 -19.72
N VAL A 272 -22.89 10.98 -20.95
CA VAL A 272 -22.71 10.12 -22.11
C VAL A 272 -21.22 9.83 -22.24
N THR A 273 -20.90 8.55 -22.28
CA THR A 273 -19.52 8.05 -22.38
C THR A 273 -19.37 7.45 -23.77
N ARG A 274 -18.29 7.77 -24.48
CA ARG A 274 -18.00 7.28 -25.83
C ARG A 274 -16.79 6.36 -25.80
N ILE A 275 -16.97 5.09 -26.14
CA ILE A 275 -15.86 4.17 -26.38
C ILE A 275 -15.28 4.43 -27.77
N VAL A 276 -13.96 4.53 -27.90
CA VAL A 276 -13.25 4.74 -29.17
C VAL A 276 -11.98 3.89 -29.22
N ALA A 277 -11.89 2.98 -30.21
CA ALA A 277 -10.66 2.24 -30.45
C ALA A 277 -9.57 3.13 -31.07
N ARG A 278 -8.38 3.13 -30.48
CA ARG A 278 -7.22 3.90 -30.98
C ARG A 278 -6.64 3.28 -32.25
N SER A 279 -6.08 4.13 -33.12
CA SER A 279 -5.44 3.67 -34.35
C SER A 279 -4.13 2.94 -34.06
N ALA A 280 -4.04 1.67 -34.45
CA ALA A 280 -2.81 0.87 -34.42
C ALA A 280 -2.47 0.41 -35.86
N PRO A 281 -1.74 1.23 -36.65
CA PRO A 281 -1.57 1.00 -38.09
C PRO A 281 -0.90 -0.33 -38.43
N LEU A 282 -1.49 -1.10 -39.35
CA LEU A 282 -1.03 -2.44 -39.71
C LEU A 282 0.45 -2.48 -40.15
N PRO A 283 0.97 -1.58 -41.03
CA PRO A 283 2.38 -1.62 -41.43
C PRO A 283 3.37 -1.35 -40.29
N ILE A 284 2.93 -0.70 -39.20
CA ILE A 284 3.75 -0.51 -37.99
C ILE A 284 3.75 -1.80 -37.15
N ARG A 285 2.57 -2.43 -36.99
CA ARG A 285 2.41 -3.70 -36.27
C ARG A 285 3.23 -4.82 -36.91
N GLU A 286 3.16 -4.95 -38.24
CA GLU A 286 3.91 -5.93 -39.02
C GLU A 286 5.42 -5.70 -38.93
N ARG A 287 5.87 -4.43 -38.97
CA ARG A 287 7.29 -4.10 -38.74
C ARG A 287 7.76 -4.49 -37.34
N LEU A 288 7.01 -4.14 -36.30
CA LEU A 288 7.37 -4.49 -34.92
C LEU A 288 7.41 -6.01 -34.73
N ALA A 289 6.47 -6.75 -35.32
CA ALA A 289 6.48 -8.21 -35.33
C ALA A 289 7.70 -8.78 -36.08
N GLY A 290 8.04 -8.24 -37.25
CA GLY A 290 9.25 -8.60 -38.02
C GLY A 290 10.56 -8.25 -37.33
N GLU A 291 10.58 -7.20 -36.49
CA GLU A 291 11.70 -6.88 -35.59
C GLU A 291 11.74 -7.78 -34.33
N GLY A 292 10.82 -8.74 -34.20
CA GLY A 292 10.80 -9.73 -33.11
C GLY A 292 10.08 -9.26 -31.84
N VAL A 293 9.11 -8.34 -31.95
CA VAL A 293 8.14 -8.05 -30.90
C VAL A 293 6.96 -9.02 -31.01
N ASP A 294 6.40 -9.45 -29.88
CA ASP A 294 5.18 -10.25 -29.85
C ASP A 294 3.99 -9.56 -30.58
N PRO A 295 3.12 -10.29 -31.33
CA PRO A 295 2.03 -9.67 -32.10
C PRO A 295 1.01 -8.85 -31.28
N LEU A 296 0.69 -9.25 -30.04
CA LEU A 296 -0.19 -8.48 -29.15
C LEU A 296 0.53 -7.22 -28.66
N LEU A 297 1.79 -7.34 -28.20
CA LEU A 297 2.59 -6.16 -27.82
C LEU A 297 2.81 -5.21 -29.01
N ALA A 298 3.02 -5.73 -30.22
CA ALA A 298 3.14 -4.95 -31.45
C ALA A 298 1.87 -4.14 -31.76
N ARG A 299 0.66 -4.69 -31.53
CA ARG A 299 -0.60 -3.92 -31.59
C ARG A 299 -0.62 -2.80 -30.56
N LEU A 300 -0.33 -3.13 -29.30
CA LEU A 300 -0.39 -2.20 -28.17
C LEU A 300 0.62 -1.05 -28.30
N TYR A 301 1.86 -1.35 -28.68
CA TYR A 301 2.91 -0.36 -28.90
C TYR A 301 2.61 0.53 -30.11
N ALA A 302 2.15 -0.03 -31.24
CA ALA A 302 1.76 0.75 -32.42
C ALA A 302 0.61 1.72 -32.09
N GLY A 303 -0.38 1.28 -31.30
CA GLY A 303 -1.46 2.12 -30.78
C GLY A 303 -1.02 3.21 -29.79
N ARG A 304 0.25 3.21 -29.37
CA ARG A 304 0.89 4.24 -28.53
C ARG A 304 1.98 5.01 -29.26
N GLY A 305 2.02 4.91 -30.60
CA GLY A 305 2.91 5.68 -31.47
C GLY A 305 4.32 5.12 -31.66
N VAL A 306 4.65 3.97 -31.06
CA VAL A 306 5.95 3.28 -31.24
C VAL A 306 6.10 2.80 -32.69
N ARG A 307 7.26 3.01 -33.29
CA ARG A 307 7.52 2.71 -34.72
C ARG A 307 8.61 1.67 -34.96
N ARG A 308 9.51 1.46 -34.00
CA ARG A 308 10.66 0.53 -34.00
C ARG A 308 10.79 -0.16 -32.65
N ARG A 309 11.29 -1.41 -32.63
CA ARG A 309 11.57 -2.18 -31.41
C ARG A 309 12.53 -1.46 -30.46
N SER A 310 13.45 -0.64 -30.97
CA SER A 310 14.39 0.14 -30.15
C SER A 310 13.70 1.06 -29.13
N GLU A 311 12.53 1.61 -29.46
CA GLU A 311 11.78 2.52 -28.56
C GLU A 311 11.14 1.82 -27.34
N VAL A 312 11.19 0.49 -27.32
CA VAL A 312 10.76 -0.38 -26.22
C VAL A 312 11.88 -1.30 -25.71
N LEU A 313 13.14 -1.06 -26.11
CA LEU A 313 14.30 -1.62 -25.42
C LEU A 313 14.65 -0.71 -24.24
N TYR A 314 14.67 -1.27 -23.04
CA TYR A 314 14.90 -0.51 -21.80
C TYR A 314 16.30 -0.70 -21.21
N GLY A 315 17.31 -0.71 -22.08
CA GLY A 315 18.73 -0.81 -21.73
C GLY A 315 19.32 0.51 -21.24
N MET A 316 20.27 0.46 -20.30
CA MET A 316 20.98 1.66 -19.80
C MET A 316 21.80 2.37 -20.89
N ASP A 317 22.19 1.63 -21.92
CA ASP A 317 22.86 2.08 -23.15
C ASP A 317 21.98 2.96 -24.05
N ALA A 318 20.65 2.91 -23.89
CA ALA A 318 19.70 3.76 -24.59
C ALA A 318 19.32 5.05 -23.83
N LEU A 319 19.89 5.29 -22.64
CA LEU A 319 19.70 6.56 -21.93
C LEU A 319 20.29 7.73 -22.73
N LEU A 320 19.67 8.91 -22.60
CA LEU A 320 20.16 10.13 -23.23
C LEU A 320 21.53 10.50 -22.66
N ALA A 321 22.43 11.02 -23.50
CA ALA A 321 23.76 11.40 -23.06
C ALA A 321 23.68 12.62 -22.09
N PRO A 322 24.23 12.53 -20.85
CA PRO A 322 24.01 13.56 -19.83
C PRO A 322 24.31 14.99 -20.29
N HIS A 323 25.43 15.23 -20.97
CA HIS A 323 25.86 16.55 -21.49
C HIS A 323 24.85 17.25 -22.43
N THR A 324 23.80 16.56 -22.90
CA THR A 324 22.71 17.19 -23.67
C THR A 324 21.70 17.95 -22.78
N LEU A 325 21.79 17.79 -21.45
CA LEU A 325 21.03 18.54 -20.46
C LEU A 325 21.75 19.85 -20.09
N ARG A 326 21.15 20.99 -20.46
CA ARG A 326 21.77 22.31 -20.25
C ARG A 326 22.10 22.54 -18.77
N GLY A 327 23.32 23.01 -18.52
CA GLY A 327 23.86 23.33 -17.20
C GLY A 327 24.53 22.17 -16.47
N ILE A 328 24.39 20.92 -16.93
CA ILE A 328 24.81 19.73 -16.18
C ILE A 328 26.32 19.64 -15.93
N ASP A 329 27.15 20.00 -16.93
CA ASP A 329 28.61 19.91 -16.79
C ASP A 329 29.14 21.02 -15.87
N ALA A 330 28.48 22.19 -15.87
CA ALA A 330 28.74 23.26 -14.91
C ALA A 330 28.32 22.85 -13.49
N ALA A 331 27.18 22.16 -13.33
CA ALA A 331 26.76 21.62 -12.03
C ALA A 331 27.73 20.56 -11.51
N ALA A 332 28.22 19.68 -12.40
CA ALA A 332 29.22 18.67 -12.07
C ALA A 332 30.55 19.30 -11.61
N ALA A 333 31.03 20.33 -12.33
CA ALA A 333 32.22 21.08 -11.94
C ALA A 333 32.03 21.81 -10.60
N LEU A 334 30.96 22.59 -10.45
CA LEU A 334 30.61 23.32 -9.22
C LEU A 334 30.56 22.39 -8.01
N LEU A 335 29.83 21.28 -8.11
CA LEU A 335 29.72 20.30 -7.03
C LEU A 335 31.08 19.65 -6.72
N ALA A 336 31.90 19.35 -7.73
CA ALA A 336 33.23 18.79 -7.52
C ALA A 336 34.20 19.80 -6.86
N ASP A 337 34.11 21.10 -7.18
CA ASP A 337 34.89 22.17 -6.57
C ASP A 337 34.51 22.35 -5.08
N PHE A 338 33.20 22.36 -4.78
CA PHE A 338 32.71 22.47 -3.41
C PHE A 338 33.04 21.22 -2.58
N ILE A 339 32.89 20.01 -3.15
CA ILE A 339 33.27 18.75 -2.51
C ILE A 339 34.78 18.73 -2.19
N ALA A 340 35.64 19.11 -3.14
CA ALA A 340 37.08 19.17 -2.92
C ALA A 340 37.50 20.25 -1.90
N SER A 341 36.67 21.28 -1.71
CA SER A 341 36.91 22.39 -0.78
C SER A 341 36.30 22.18 0.61
N GLY A 342 35.83 20.97 0.95
CA GLY A 342 35.28 20.64 2.27
C GLY A 342 33.97 21.38 2.62
N LYS A 343 33.17 21.74 1.61
CA LYS A 343 32.04 22.67 1.77
C LYS A 343 30.76 22.03 2.32
N ARG A 344 29.90 22.84 2.94
CA ARG A 344 28.57 22.40 3.43
C ARG A 344 27.52 22.55 2.33
N LEU A 345 26.93 21.43 1.94
CA LEU A 345 25.88 21.34 0.94
C LEU A 345 24.52 21.19 1.65
N LEU A 346 23.54 22.01 1.30
CA LEU A 346 22.18 21.92 1.81
C LEU A 346 21.20 21.69 0.66
N ILE A 347 20.54 20.54 0.66
CA ILE A 347 19.46 20.23 -0.28
C ILE A 347 18.16 20.87 0.23
N VAL A 348 17.51 21.70 -0.59
CA VAL A 348 16.18 22.25 -0.33
C VAL A 348 15.18 21.56 -1.23
N ALA A 349 14.35 20.69 -0.66
CA ALA A 349 13.48 19.77 -1.38
C ALA A 349 12.01 20.17 -1.30
N ASP A 350 11.22 19.73 -2.29
CA ASP A 350 9.75 19.88 -2.25
C ASP A 350 9.07 18.84 -1.34
N TYR A 351 7.82 19.12 -0.96
CA TYR A 351 7.03 18.38 0.03
C TYR A 351 6.26 17.16 -0.51
N ASP A 352 6.72 16.60 -1.62
CA ASP A 352 6.06 15.58 -2.44
C ASP A 352 6.94 14.32 -2.59
N CYS A 353 6.43 13.23 -3.17
CA CYS A 353 7.17 12.00 -3.41
C CYS A 353 8.34 12.15 -4.40
N ASP A 354 8.27 13.04 -5.39
CA ASP A 354 9.39 13.30 -6.28
C ASP A 354 10.46 14.11 -5.53
N GLY A 355 10.14 15.29 -5.02
CA GLY A 355 11.00 16.06 -4.10
C GLY A 355 11.65 15.23 -2.98
N ALA A 356 10.90 14.35 -2.30
CA ALA A 356 11.44 13.47 -1.27
C ALA A 356 12.40 12.39 -1.81
N THR A 357 12.11 11.79 -2.97
CA THR A 357 13.02 10.79 -3.59
C THR A 357 14.22 11.45 -4.26
N ALA A 358 14.07 12.64 -4.84
CA ALA A 358 15.15 13.49 -5.35
C ALA A 358 16.10 13.92 -4.24
N CYS A 359 15.56 14.33 -3.07
CA CYS A 359 16.35 14.62 -1.89
C CYS A 359 17.07 13.37 -1.38
N ALA A 360 16.37 12.25 -1.21
CA ALA A 360 16.98 11.02 -0.71
C ALA A 360 18.08 10.48 -1.64
N LEU A 361 17.88 10.58 -2.95
CA LEU A 361 18.89 10.27 -3.96
C LEU A 361 20.09 11.23 -3.84
N GLY A 362 19.83 12.53 -3.72
CA GLY A 362 20.86 13.55 -3.54
C GLY A 362 21.72 13.33 -2.30
N VAL A 363 21.09 13.13 -1.13
CA VAL A 363 21.78 12.83 0.13
C VAL A 363 22.63 11.56 0.00
N ARG A 364 22.05 10.45 -0.47
CA ARG A 364 22.76 9.17 -0.62
C ARG A 364 23.90 9.24 -1.63
N ALA A 365 23.70 9.90 -2.78
CA ALA A 365 24.71 10.04 -3.81
C ALA A 365 25.85 10.97 -3.39
N LEU A 366 25.54 12.17 -2.88
CA LEU A 366 26.56 13.13 -2.47
C LEU A 366 27.40 12.60 -1.31
N ASN A 367 26.80 12.00 -0.27
CA ASN A 367 27.56 11.39 0.83
C ASN A 367 28.54 10.31 0.34
N ALA A 368 28.12 9.44 -0.59
CA ALA A 368 29.01 8.44 -1.19
C ALA A 368 30.12 9.07 -2.06
N LEU A 369 29.84 10.20 -2.71
CA LEU A 369 30.79 10.91 -3.56
C LEU A 369 31.75 11.83 -2.77
N CYS A 370 31.39 12.32 -1.59
CA CYS A 370 32.20 13.25 -0.78
C CYS A 370 32.78 12.66 0.53
N ALA A 371 32.53 11.38 0.83
CA ALA A 371 32.90 10.72 2.09
C ALA A 371 34.30 11.06 2.66
N ASP A 372 35.30 11.19 1.79
CA ASP A 372 36.71 11.36 2.16
C ASP A 372 37.20 12.82 2.07
N THR A 373 36.33 13.80 1.79
CA THR A 373 36.73 15.18 1.43
C THR A 373 36.39 16.25 2.47
N GLY A 374 35.83 15.86 3.62
CA GLY A 374 35.40 16.78 4.68
C GLY A 374 34.15 17.61 4.36
N ALA A 375 33.65 17.57 3.12
CA ALA A 375 32.38 18.17 2.75
C ALA A 375 31.21 17.40 3.37
N SER A 376 30.17 18.12 3.76
CA SER A 376 29.01 17.55 4.46
C SER A 376 27.70 17.87 3.74
N VAL A 377 26.78 16.92 3.76
CA VAL A 377 25.48 17.02 3.10
C VAL A 377 24.39 17.04 4.15
N SER A 378 23.47 18.00 4.02
CA SER A 378 22.29 18.16 4.86
C SER A 378 21.08 18.47 3.97
N TYR A 379 19.88 18.41 4.54
CA TYR A 379 18.66 18.79 3.82
C TYR A 379 17.70 19.63 4.66
N LEU A 380 16.77 20.28 3.99
CA LEU A 380 15.65 21.05 4.53
C LEU A 380 14.42 20.81 3.63
N VAL A 381 13.27 20.51 4.24
CA VAL A 381 11.96 20.59 3.59
C VAL A 381 11.19 21.73 4.27
N PRO A 382 10.63 22.69 3.53
CA PRO A 382 9.88 23.80 4.12
C PRO A 382 8.42 23.40 4.40
N ASN A 383 7.82 23.93 5.48
CA ASN A 383 6.38 23.84 5.65
C ASN A 383 5.66 24.73 4.62
N ARG A 384 5.06 24.12 3.60
CA ARG A 384 4.33 24.84 2.53
C ARG A 384 3.16 25.68 3.01
N PHE A 385 2.56 25.33 4.14
CA PHE A 385 1.39 26.03 4.66
C PHE A 385 1.80 27.40 5.25
N GLU A 386 3.00 27.47 5.80
CA GLU A 386 3.65 28.68 6.33
C GLU A 386 4.37 29.48 5.23
N PHE A 387 5.25 28.83 4.46
CA PHE A 387 6.24 29.51 3.61
C PHE A 387 5.93 29.51 2.09
N GLY A 388 4.87 28.84 1.65
CA GLY A 388 4.51 28.74 0.23
C GLY A 388 5.23 27.61 -0.52
N TYR A 389 5.51 27.82 -1.82
CA TYR A 389 6.08 26.80 -2.71
C TYR A 389 7.45 27.24 -3.25
N GLY A 390 8.36 26.27 -3.41
CA GLY A 390 9.72 26.49 -3.90
C GLY A 390 10.61 27.28 -2.95
N LEU A 391 11.79 27.67 -3.42
CA LEU A 391 12.77 28.43 -2.65
C LEU A 391 12.32 29.91 -2.49
N THR A 392 11.67 30.26 -1.38
CA THR A 392 11.28 31.63 -1.04
C THR A 392 12.36 32.37 -0.23
N PRO A 393 12.35 33.72 -0.17
CA PRO A 393 13.26 34.48 0.68
C PRO A 393 13.23 34.06 2.16
N GLU A 394 12.09 33.57 2.65
CA GLU A 394 11.86 33.09 4.01
C GLU A 394 12.59 31.77 4.24
N ILE A 395 12.41 30.82 3.32
CA ILE A 395 13.07 29.51 3.34
C ILE A 395 14.59 29.67 3.22
N VAL A 396 15.06 30.68 2.47
CA VAL A 396 16.49 31.00 2.37
C VAL A 396 17.05 31.59 3.67
N ARG A 397 16.27 32.36 4.44
CA ARG A 397 16.70 32.83 5.77
C ARG A 397 16.78 31.67 6.76
N LEU A 398 15.80 30.76 6.76
CA LEU A 398 15.83 29.51 7.54
C LEU A 398 16.99 28.59 7.14
N ALA A 399 17.28 28.48 5.83
CA ALA A 399 18.43 27.75 5.32
C ALA A 399 19.76 28.35 5.82
N ALA A 400 19.87 29.68 5.87
CA ALA A 400 21.08 30.38 6.29
C ALA A 400 21.46 30.13 7.77
N GLU A 401 20.52 29.73 8.63
CA GLU A 401 20.81 29.31 10.02
C GLU A 401 21.74 28.09 10.07
N ARG A 402 21.60 27.18 9.09
CA ARG A 402 22.49 26.02 8.89
C ARG A 402 23.84 26.39 8.26
N LYS A 403 23.99 27.66 7.86
CA LYS A 403 25.18 28.27 7.25
C LYS A 403 25.72 27.47 6.04
N PRO A 404 24.89 27.06 5.08
CA PRO A 404 25.36 26.35 3.89
C PRO A 404 26.33 27.20 3.08
N ASP A 405 27.28 26.55 2.42
CA ASP A 405 28.09 27.20 1.39
C ASP A 405 27.37 27.13 0.03
N LEU A 406 26.64 26.04 -0.23
CA LEU A 406 25.81 25.83 -1.43
C LEU A 406 24.40 25.35 -1.03
N ILE A 407 23.38 26.04 -1.54
CA ILE A 407 22.01 25.52 -1.61
C ILE A 407 21.84 24.78 -2.93
N ILE A 408 21.34 23.54 -2.85
CA ILE A 408 20.95 22.73 -4.01
C ILE A 408 19.43 22.57 -3.93
N THR A 409 18.66 23.18 -4.83
CA THR A 409 17.23 22.83 -4.89
C THR A 409 17.05 21.50 -5.60
N VAL A 410 16.11 20.68 -5.13
CA VAL A 410 15.66 19.48 -5.84
C VAL A 410 14.16 19.55 -6.02
N ASP A 411 13.72 19.33 -7.26
CA ASP A 411 12.30 19.33 -7.67
C ASP A 411 11.59 20.69 -7.51
N ASN A 412 12.37 21.76 -7.39
CA ASN A 412 11.87 23.13 -7.29
C ASN A 412 12.96 24.15 -7.68
N GLY A 413 12.57 25.42 -7.83
CA GLY A 413 13.49 26.54 -7.89
C GLY A 413 13.58 27.27 -9.24
N ILE A 414 13.06 26.73 -10.35
CA ILE A 414 13.15 27.36 -11.68
C ILE A 414 12.43 28.70 -11.78
N ALA A 415 11.49 28.97 -10.88
CA ALA A 415 10.75 30.23 -10.75
C ALA A 415 11.15 31.05 -9.50
N SER A 416 12.13 30.59 -8.72
CA SER A 416 12.48 31.17 -7.40
C SER A 416 13.42 32.39 -7.49
N VAL A 417 13.06 33.37 -8.32
CA VAL A 417 13.87 34.58 -8.59
C VAL A 417 14.22 35.32 -7.29
N GLU A 418 13.23 35.62 -6.44
CA GLU A 418 13.45 36.36 -5.19
C GLU A 418 14.26 35.56 -4.14
N GLY A 419 14.04 34.26 -4.05
CA GLY A 419 14.77 33.37 -3.14
C GLY A 419 16.25 33.25 -3.52
N VAL A 420 16.54 33.03 -4.80
CA VAL A 420 17.93 33.01 -5.30
C VAL A 420 18.59 34.38 -5.13
N ALA A 421 17.87 35.48 -5.37
CA ALA A 421 18.37 36.81 -5.06
C ALA A 421 18.65 37.01 -3.56
N GLN A 422 17.85 36.41 -2.67
CA GLN A 422 18.11 36.40 -1.22
C GLN A 422 19.33 35.55 -0.84
N ALA A 423 19.54 34.39 -1.48
CA ALA A 423 20.69 33.52 -1.21
C ALA A 423 21.99 34.25 -1.59
N ARG A 424 21.99 34.87 -2.77
CA ARG A 424 23.07 35.74 -3.26
C ARG A 424 23.35 36.92 -2.32
N ARG A 425 22.31 37.58 -1.76
CA ARG A 425 22.46 38.64 -0.74
C ARG A 425 23.09 38.15 0.57
N LEU A 426 22.97 36.86 0.89
CA LEU A 426 23.59 36.22 2.07
C LEU A 426 24.95 35.57 1.75
N GLY A 427 25.45 35.68 0.51
CA GLY A 427 26.72 35.07 0.09
C GLY A 427 26.66 33.55 -0.09
N ILE A 428 25.47 32.98 -0.23
CA ILE A 428 25.24 31.53 -0.38
C ILE A 428 25.09 31.21 -1.87
N ALA A 429 25.86 30.25 -2.37
CA ALA A 429 25.78 29.80 -3.76
C ALA A 429 24.52 28.96 -4.02
N THR A 430 24.10 28.85 -5.28
CA THR A 430 22.84 28.23 -5.69
C THR A 430 22.97 27.35 -6.93
N LEU A 431 22.66 26.06 -6.76
CA LEU A 431 22.44 25.10 -7.83
C LEU A 431 20.95 24.75 -7.89
N ILE A 432 20.28 25.10 -8.98
CA ILE A 432 18.87 24.74 -9.19
C ILE A 432 18.79 23.41 -9.94
N THR A 433 18.17 22.38 -9.34
CA THR A 433 17.82 21.14 -10.05
C THR A 433 16.30 20.93 -10.00
N ASP A 434 15.67 21.01 -11.17
CA ASP A 434 14.22 21.14 -11.29
C ASP A 434 13.76 20.60 -12.66
N HIS A 435 12.48 20.28 -12.79
CA HIS A 435 11.85 19.88 -14.04
C HIS A 435 10.65 20.76 -14.46
N HIS A 436 10.17 21.62 -13.56
CA HIS A 436 9.01 22.48 -13.80
C HIS A 436 9.23 23.45 -14.98
N LEU A 437 8.12 23.98 -15.51
CA LEU A 437 8.16 25.04 -16.52
C LEU A 437 8.70 26.35 -15.90
N PRO A 438 9.58 27.07 -16.62
CA PRO A 438 10.13 28.35 -16.14
C PRO A 438 9.07 29.45 -16.04
N GLY A 439 9.38 30.48 -15.25
CA GLY A 439 8.67 31.76 -15.29
C GLY A 439 9.04 32.59 -16.52
N GLU A 440 8.56 33.84 -16.55
CA GLU A 440 8.97 34.83 -17.58
C GLU A 440 10.45 35.20 -17.43
N GLU A 441 10.93 35.28 -16.18
CA GLU A 441 12.34 35.43 -15.83
C GLU A 441 12.88 34.13 -15.19
N LEU A 442 14.18 33.88 -15.38
CA LEU A 442 14.92 32.83 -14.69
C LEU A 442 15.62 33.41 -13.45
N PRO A 443 15.78 32.64 -12.36
CA PRO A 443 16.57 33.07 -11.22
C PRO A 443 18.04 33.29 -11.60
N ALA A 444 18.69 34.31 -11.03
CA ALA A 444 20.10 34.62 -11.22
C ALA A 444 21.04 33.70 -10.42
N ALA A 445 20.82 32.39 -10.54
CA ALA A 445 21.54 31.31 -9.85
C ALA A 445 22.90 31.04 -10.49
N ASP A 446 23.81 30.42 -9.75
CA ASP A 446 25.15 30.08 -10.22
C ASP A 446 25.10 28.99 -11.30
N VAL A 447 24.22 27.99 -11.13
CA VAL A 447 23.91 26.98 -12.16
C VAL A 447 22.42 26.58 -12.11
N ILE A 448 21.81 26.37 -13.29
CA ILE A 448 20.46 25.81 -13.46
C ILE A 448 20.53 24.54 -14.30
N VAL A 449 20.05 23.42 -13.75
CA VAL A 449 19.84 22.16 -14.48
C VAL A 449 18.34 21.84 -14.47
N ASN A 450 17.70 22.13 -15.60
CA ASN A 450 16.30 21.81 -15.86
C ASN A 450 16.12 21.48 -17.36
N PRO A 451 15.38 20.41 -17.75
CA PRO A 451 15.16 20.02 -19.14
C PRO A 451 14.28 21.01 -19.92
N ASN A 452 13.42 21.75 -19.23
CA ASN A 452 12.44 22.71 -19.76
C ASN A 452 12.91 24.17 -19.69
N GLN A 453 14.11 24.46 -19.17
CA GLN A 453 14.69 25.81 -19.26
C GLN A 453 14.91 26.22 -20.74
N PRO A 454 14.83 27.52 -21.08
CA PRO A 454 15.05 28.03 -22.43
C PRO A 454 16.36 27.56 -23.07
N GLY A 455 16.30 27.16 -24.34
CA GLY A 455 17.46 26.70 -25.10
C GLY A 455 18.09 25.39 -24.63
N CYS A 456 17.43 24.59 -23.78
CA CYS A 456 17.91 23.27 -23.39
C CYS A 456 17.67 22.25 -24.51
N GLY A 457 18.73 21.59 -24.98
CA GLY A 457 18.67 20.59 -26.07
C GLY A 457 18.13 19.21 -25.67
N PHE A 458 18.01 18.91 -24.37
CA PHE A 458 17.68 17.58 -23.87
C PHE A 458 16.34 17.06 -24.40
N PRO A 459 16.29 15.90 -25.08
CA PRO A 459 15.04 15.40 -25.68
C PRO A 459 13.93 15.03 -24.69
N SER A 460 14.29 14.50 -23.51
CA SER A 460 13.35 14.05 -22.47
C SER A 460 12.84 15.22 -21.63
N LYS A 461 11.94 16.03 -22.21
CA LYS A 461 11.26 17.16 -21.53
C LYS A 461 10.39 16.76 -20.34
N ASN A 462 10.08 15.47 -20.22
CA ASN A 462 9.21 14.93 -19.17
C ASN A 462 10.02 14.32 -18.01
N LEU A 463 11.32 14.58 -17.88
CA LEU A 463 12.13 14.02 -16.80
C LEU A 463 11.58 14.47 -15.42
N ALA A 464 11.51 13.56 -14.47
CA ALA A 464 11.12 13.82 -13.07
C ALA A 464 12.23 14.57 -12.30
N GLY A 465 11.91 15.24 -11.18
CA GLY A 465 12.90 15.92 -10.33
C GLY A 465 14.01 14.97 -9.83
N VAL A 466 13.64 13.78 -9.37
CA VAL A 466 14.57 12.69 -9.01
C VAL A 466 15.39 12.23 -10.21
N GLY A 467 14.82 12.30 -11.42
CA GLY A 467 15.50 12.01 -12.67
C GLY A 467 16.56 13.07 -13.01
N VAL A 468 16.23 14.36 -12.86
CA VAL A 468 17.19 15.47 -13.05
C VAL A 468 18.34 15.34 -12.07
N MET A 469 18.06 15.11 -10.79
CA MET A 469 19.11 14.94 -9.77
C MET A 469 19.97 13.69 -10.04
N PHE A 470 19.37 12.57 -10.49
CA PHE A 470 20.13 11.39 -10.92
C PHE A 470 21.10 11.69 -12.07
N TYR A 471 20.65 12.46 -13.08
CA TYR A 471 21.51 12.91 -14.17
C TYR A 471 22.67 13.80 -13.68
N VAL A 472 22.41 14.77 -12.78
CA VAL A 472 23.47 15.60 -12.18
C VAL A 472 24.47 14.74 -11.40
N MET A 473 24.03 13.73 -10.65
CA MET A 473 24.92 12.80 -9.94
C MET A 473 25.76 11.93 -10.89
N LEU A 474 25.21 11.50 -12.03
CA LEU A 474 25.97 10.78 -13.06
C LEU A 474 27.10 11.66 -13.63
N ALA A 475 26.81 12.94 -13.91
CA ALA A 475 27.80 13.89 -14.43
C ALA A 475 28.86 14.23 -13.36
N LEU A 476 28.47 14.53 -12.13
CA LEU A 476 29.38 14.75 -11.00
C LEU A 476 30.33 13.57 -10.79
N ARG A 477 29.83 12.33 -10.86
CA ARG A 477 30.67 11.13 -10.75
C ARG A 477 31.65 11.00 -11.91
N ALA A 478 31.25 11.36 -13.14
CA ALA A 478 32.16 11.37 -14.28
C ALA A 478 33.26 12.44 -14.14
N GLU A 479 32.91 13.62 -13.63
CA GLU A 479 33.83 14.72 -13.34
C GLU A 479 34.81 14.36 -12.21
N LEU A 480 34.33 13.80 -11.11
CA LEU A 480 35.18 13.30 -10.01
C LEU A 480 36.12 12.19 -10.48
N ARG A 481 35.70 11.32 -11.42
CA ARG A 481 36.58 10.34 -12.06
C ARG A 481 37.65 11.02 -12.91
N ARG A 482 37.28 12.04 -13.71
CA ARG A 482 38.22 12.84 -14.51
C ARG A 482 39.26 13.57 -13.65
N ARG A 483 38.88 13.97 -12.43
CA ARG A 483 39.76 14.56 -11.40
C ARG A 483 40.54 13.53 -10.56
N GLY A 484 40.41 12.23 -10.83
CA GLY A 484 41.12 11.17 -10.11
C GLY A 484 40.61 10.84 -8.70
N ALA A 485 39.44 11.35 -8.28
CA ALA A 485 38.89 11.22 -6.92
C ALA A 485 38.45 9.78 -6.52
N PHE A 486 38.71 8.79 -7.37
CA PHE A 486 38.53 7.35 -7.13
C PHE A 486 39.84 6.56 -7.30
N ALA A 487 41.01 7.21 -7.33
CA ALA A 487 42.29 6.51 -7.44
C ALA A 487 42.61 5.64 -6.19
N ALA A 488 42.18 6.08 -5.00
CA ALA A 488 42.41 5.40 -3.73
C ALA A 488 41.17 4.66 -3.17
N ARG A 489 40.02 4.70 -3.86
CA ARG A 489 38.73 4.18 -3.35
C ARG A 489 37.80 3.74 -4.48
N ARG A 490 36.86 2.84 -4.17
CA ARG A 490 35.89 2.33 -5.16
C ARG A 490 34.92 3.44 -5.61
N GLU A 491 34.72 3.58 -6.92
CA GLU A 491 33.68 4.47 -7.47
C GLU A 491 32.26 4.03 -7.04
N PRO A 492 31.42 4.95 -6.52
CA PRO A 492 30.02 4.65 -6.17
C PRO A 492 29.18 4.20 -7.37
N ASN A 493 28.42 3.11 -7.19
CA ASN A 493 27.50 2.60 -8.21
C ASN A 493 26.12 3.27 -8.09
N LEU A 494 25.97 4.46 -8.67
CA LEU A 494 24.72 5.24 -8.63
C LEU A 494 23.49 4.51 -9.18
N ALA A 495 23.67 3.47 -10.02
CA ALA A 495 22.55 2.66 -10.48
C ALA A 495 21.82 1.91 -9.34
N ASN A 496 22.42 1.80 -8.15
CA ASN A 496 21.76 1.29 -6.95
C ASN A 496 20.68 2.23 -6.40
N LEU A 497 20.58 3.48 -6.87
CA LEU A 497 19.55 4.45 -6.48
C LEU A 497 18.39 4.55 -7.50
N LEU A 498 18.39 3.70 -8.55
CA LEU A 498 17.36 3.71 -9.61
C LEU A 498 15.97 3.27 -9.12
N ASP A 499 15.87 2.64 -7.95
CA ASP A 499 14.61 2.35 -7.27
C ASP A 499 13.94 3.63 -6.73
N LEU A 500 14.72 4.57 -6.19
CA LEU A 500 14.25 5.92 -5.84
C LEU A 500 13.82 6.68 -7.11
N VAL A 501 14.63 6.63 -8.18
CA VAL A 501 14.29 7.26 -9.47
C VAL A 501 12.97 6.72 -10.02
N ALA A 502 12.78 5.40 -10.03
CA ALA A 502 11.54 4.79 -10.50
C ALA A 502 10.33 5.11 -9.62
N LEU A 503 10.51 5.27 -8.29
CA LEU A 503 9.44 5.65 -7.37
C LEU A 503 8.98 7.10 -7.62
N GLY A 504 9.88 8.09 -7.62
CA GLY A 504 9.54 9.49 -7.89
C GLY A 504 8.92 9.69 -9.28
N THR A 505 9.60 9.19 -10.32
CA THR A 505 9.14 9.30 -11.73
C THR A 505 7.73 8.73 -11.96
N VAL A 506 7.31 7.73 -11.20
CA VAL A 506 5.96 7.14 -11.32
C VAL A 506 4.95 7.78 -10.36
N ALA A 507 5.41 8.38 -9.26
CA ALA A 507 4.55 9.03 -8.27
C ALA A 507 4.17 10.49 -8.62
N ASP A 508 5.05 11.24 -9.29
CA ASP A 508 4.73 12.57 -9.86
C ASP A 508 3.74 12.48 -11.03
N VAL A 509 3.72 11.35 -11.73
CA VAL A 509 2.86 11.13 -12.90
C VAL A 509 3.35 11.93 -14.13
N VAL A 510 4.65 12.27 -14.22
CA VAL A 510 5.28 12.68 -15.50
C VAL A 510 4.97 11.69 -16.63
N ARG A 511 4.95 12.19 -17.87
CA ARG A 511 4.82 11.34 -19.06
C ARG A 511 5.99 10.36 -19.14
N LEU A 512 5.68 9.07 -19.24
CA LEU A 512 6.66 8.01 -19.46
C LEU A 512 7.08 7.95 -20.94
N ASP A 513 7.86 8.94 -21.37
CA ASP A 513 8.63 8.90 -22.62
C ASP A 513 9.71 7.80 -22.58
N HIS A 514 10.44 7.60 -23.68
CA HIS A 514 11.40 6.50 -23.79
C HIS A 514 12.51 6.54 -22.71
N ASN A 515 13.02 7.73 -22.39
CA ASN A 515 14.07 7.91 -21.37
C ASN A 515 13.53 7.60 -19.96
N ASN A 516 12.34 8.11 -19.64
CA ASN A 516 11.65 7.77 -18.39
C ASN A 516 11.32 6.28 -18.29
N ARG A 517 10.88 5.63 -19.39
CA ARG A 517 10.62 4.19 -19.40
C ARG A 517 11.88 3.36 -19.13
N ILE A 518 13.06 3.78 -19.62
CA ILE A 518 14.34 3.12 -19.29
C ILE A 518 14.62 3.24 -17.79
N LEU A 519 14.57 4.45 -17.21
CA LEU A 519 14.83 4.67 -15.78
C LEU A 519 13.89 3.83 -14.90
N VAL A 520 12.59 3.87 -15.19
CA VAL A 520 11.55 3.13 -14.46
C VAL A 520 11.70 1.61 -14.62
N ALA A 521 12.03 1.12 -15.82
CA ALA A 521 12.30 -0.30 -16.05
C ALA A 521 13.49 -0.81 -15.24
N GLN A 522 14.58 -0.04 -15.22
CA GLN A 522 15.82 -0.42 -14.54
C GLN A 522 15.65 -0.38 -13.01
N GLY A 523 14.91 0.60 -12.47
CA GLY A 523 14.50 0.62 -11.07
C GLY A 523 13.60 -0.56 -10.70
N LEU A 524 12.55 -0.84 -11.49
CA LEU A 524 11.68 -2.00 -11.27
C LEU A 524 12.43 -3.33 -11.38
N GLN A 525 13.37 -3.47 -12.33
CA GLN A 525 14.22 -4.67 -12.45
C GLN A 525 15.10 -4.87 -11.21
N ARG A 526 15.53 -3.79 -10.56
CA ARG A 526 16.34 -3.81 -9.33
C ARG A 526 15.49 -4.16 -8.10
N ILE A 527 14.34 -3.50 -7.93
CA ILE A 527 13.32 -3.81 -6.92
C ILE A 527 12.93 -5.30 -6.98
N ARG A 528 12.58 -5.81 -8.18
CA ARG A 528 12.20 -7.22 -8.40
C ARG A 528 13.31 -8.23 -8.07
N ARG A 529 14.57 -7.79 -8.06
CA ARG A 529 15.76 -8.58 -7.70
C ARG A 529 16.20 -8.44 -6.24
N GLY A 530 15.48 -7.67 -5.42
CA GLY A 530 15.87 -7.38 -4.03
C GLY A 530 16.98 -6.32 -3.89
N ASN A 531 17.34 -5.62 -4.96
CA ASN A 531 18.36 -4.57 -4.97
C ASN A 531 17.68 -3.19 -4.82
N LEU A 532 17.18 -2.89 -3.63
CA LEU A 532 16.44 -1.66 -3.30
C LEU A 532 16.87 -1.10 -1.93
N GLN A 533 16.66 0.20 -1.72
CA GLN A 533 16.98 0.88 -0.46
C GLN A 533 16.07 0.37 0.69
N PRO A 534 16.55 0.40 1.96
CA PRO A 534 15.76 -0.04 3.11
C PRO A 534 14.40 0.66 3.22
N GLY A 535 14.33 1.96 2.92
CA GLY A 535 13.08 2.73 2.84
C GLY A 535 12.08 2.21 1.82
N VAL A 536 12.53 1.92 0.59
CA VAL A 536 11.65 1.40 -0.47
C VAL A 536 11.15 0.00 -0.08
N HIS A 537 12.02 -0.84 0.51
CA HIS A 537 11.63 -2.17 1.02
C HIS A 537 10.64 -2.08 2.19
N ALA A 538 10.83 -1.13 3.10
CA ALA A 538 9.93 -0.85 4.20
C ALA A 538 8.54 -0.39 3.72
N LEU A 539 8.50 0.49 2.70
CA LEU A 539 7.26 0.93 2.07
C LEU A 539 6.52 -0.21 1.34
N PHE A 540 7.24 -1.15 0.68
CA PHE A 540 6.62 -2.38 0.14
C PHE A 540 6.01 -3.25 1.26
N SER A 541 6.73 -3.42 2.37
CA SER A 541 6.31 -4.21 3.53
C SER A 541 5.06 -3.60 4.18
N ALA A 542 5.08 -2.30 4.48
CA ALA A 542 3.92 -1.56 5.00
C ALA A 542 2.75 -1.48 3.99
N ALA A 543 3.02 -1.64 2.69
CA ALA A 543 2.00 -1.74 1.65
C ALA A 543 1.32 -3.11 1.55
N GLY A 544 1.87 -4.16 2.17
CA GLY A 544 1.43 -5.53 1.95
C GLY A 544 1.69 -6.00 0.50
N ARG A 545 2.82 -5.58 -0.10
CA ARG A 545 3.17 -5.83 -1.51
C ARG A 545 4.51 -6.53 -1.62
N ASP A 546 4.59 -7.54 -2.49
CA ASP A 546 5.82 -8.27 -2.78
C ASP A 546 6.69 -7.50 -3.81
N PRO A 547 7.92 -7.05 -3.45
CA PRO A 547 8.83 -6.39 -4.38
C PRO A 547 9.10 -7.18 -5.66
N ARG A 548 9.07 -8.51 -5.59
CA ARG A 548 9.31 -9.41 -6.74
C ARG A 548 8.21 -9.33 -7.81
N GLN A 549 7.01 -8.86 -7.43
CA GLN A 549 5.89 -8.59 -8.35
C GLN A 549 5.74 -7.10 -8.71
N ALA A 550 6.61 -6.22 -8.21
CA ALA A 550 6.47 -4.77 -8.33
C ALA A 550 6.30 -4.31 -9.79
N ASN A 551 5.45 -3.31 -9.99
CA ASN A 551 5.17 -2.69 -11.28
C ASN A 551 4.76 -1.21 -11.03
N THR A 552 4.54 -0.45 -12.10
CA THR A 552 4.23 0.99 -11.98
C THR A 552 2.97 1.29 -11.17
N PHE A 553 1.98 0.39 -11.14
CA PHE A 553 0.80 0.56 -10.28
C PHE A 553 1.16 0.45 -8.78
N ASP A 554 2.04 -0.46 -8.38
CA ASP A 554 2.47 -0.55 -6.98
C ASP A 554 3.26 0.70 -6.56
N LEU A 555 4.12 1.24 -7.43
CA LEU A 555 4.84 2.49 -7.15
C LEU A 555 3.88 3.68 -7.03
N GLY A 556 3.05 3.94 -8.04
CA GLY A 556 2.17 5.13 -8.09
C GLY A 556 0.92 5.07 -7.20
N PHE A 557 0.39 3.89 -6.88
CA PHE A 557 -0.87 3.74 -6.11
C PHE A 557 -0.72 3.03 -4.76
N ALA A 558 0.44 2.41 -4.46
CA ALA A 558 0.71 1.85 -3.14
C ALA A 558 1.85 2.57 -2.41
N LEU A 559 3.01 2.81 -3.02
CA LEU A 559 4.16 3.42 -2.33
C LEU A 559 4.08 4.96 -2.29
N GLY A 560 4.02 5.62 -3.45
CA GLY A 560 3.96 7.09 -3.55
C GLY A 560 2.88 7.74 -2.69
N PRO A 561 1.63 7.22 -2.61
CA PRO A 561 0.58 7.76 -1.75
C PRO A 561 0.84 7.66 -0.24
N ARG A 562 1.89 6.96 0.22
CA ARG A 562 2.31 6.93 1.63
C ARG A 562 3.28 8.07 1.95
N LEU A 563 4.27 8.29 1.09
CA LEU A 563 5.11 9.50 1.14
C LEU A 563 4.23 10.76 0.99
N ASN A 564 3.36 10.80 -0.03
CA ASN A 564 2.37 11.85 -0.26
C ASN A 564 1.24 11.93 0.78
N ALA A 565 1.30 11.19 1.90
CA ALA A 565 0.46 11.44 3.07
C ALA A 565 1.13 12.38 4.08
N ALA A 566 2.45 12.24 4.29
CA ALA A 566 3.23 13.07 5.19
C ALA A 566 3.10 14.54 4.82
N GLY A 567 3.57 14.95 3.64
CA GLY A 567 3.42 16.30 3.08
C GLY A 567 1.97 16.73 2.76
N ARG A 568 0.94 16.12 3.36
CA ARG A 568 -0.47 16.56 3.32
C ARG A 568 -1.12 16.72 4.70
N LEU A 569 -0.62 16.03 5.72
CA LEU A 569 -1.18 15.98 7.08
C LEU A 569 -0.14 16.24 8.20
N SER A 570 1.16 16.18 7.88
CA SER A 570 2.27 16.19 8.85
C SER A 570 3.57 16.69 8.18
N ASP A 571 4.72 16.37 8.74
CA ASP A 571 6.05 16.72 8.24
C ASP A 571 6.57 15.71 7.20
N MET A 572 6.98 16.19 6.01
CA MET A 572 7.58 15.36 4.96
C MET A 572 9.01 14.89 5.30
N THR A 573 9.65 15.46 6.32
CA THR A 573 10.92 14.95 6.88
C THR A 573 10.83 13.45 7.19
N LEU A 574 9.70 12.95 7.70
CA LEU A 574 9.44 11.51 7.89
C LEU A 574 9.59 10.71 6.58
N GLY A 575 9.07 11.23 5.47
CA GLY A 575 9.18 10.60 4.15
C GLY A 575 10.64 10.47 3.69
N ILE A 576 11.46 11.50 3.91
CA ILE A 576 12.88 11.50 3.55
C ILE A 576 13.69 10.60 4.48
N GLU A 577 13.48 10.69 5.80
CA GLU A 577 14.13 9.83 6.81
C GLU A 577 13.93 8.35 6.53
N CYS A 578 12.72 7.95 6.10
CA CYS A 578 12.43 6.60 5.65
C CYS A 578 13.33 6.16 4.48
N LEU A 579 13.55 7.04 3.49
CA LEU A 579 14.29 6.75 2.25
C LEU A 579 15.82 6.85 2.40
N ILE A 580 16.34 7.73 3.26
CA ILE A 580 17.78 7.91 3.45
C ILE A 580 18.39 6.94 4.46
N THR A 581 17.66 6.44 5.45
CA THR A 581 18.22 5.55 6.47
C THR A 581 18.70 4.22 5.89
N ASP A 582 19.81 3.70 6.41
CA ASP A 582 20.34 2.37 6.08
C ASP A 582 19.79 1.27 7.00
N ASP A 583 19.13 1.62 8.11
CA ASP A 583 18.47 0.66 9.00
C ASP A 583 17.04 0.36 8.53
N PHE A 584 16.78 -0.91 8.20
CA PHE A 584 15.44 -1.40 7.84
C PHE A 584 14.44 -1.34 9.00
N ALA A 585 14.86 -1.49 10.26
CA ALA A 585 13.94 -1.43 11.41
C ALA A 585 13.38 -0.01 11.60
N ARG A 586 14.26 1.01 11.62
CA ARG A 586 13.88 2.44 11.56
C ARG A 586 13.04 2.74 10.33
N ALA A 587 13.46 2.29 9.15
CA ALA A 587 12.69 2.50 7.91
C ALA A 587 11.28 1.91 7.99
N PHE A 588 11.13 0.71 8.56
CA PHE A 588 9.84 0.02 8.69
C PHE A 588 8.92 0.68 9.72
N ASN A 589 9.46 1.16 10.85
CA ASN A 589 8.68 1.93 11.81
C ASN A 589 8.11 3.21 11.18
N ILE A 590 8.94 3.97 10.46
CA ILE A 590 8.50 5.17 9.74
C ILE A 590 7.51 4.80 8.61
N ALA A 591 7.75 3.70 7.87
CA ALA A 591 6.82 3.26 6.83
C ALA A 591 5.44 2.83 7.38
N ARG A 592 5.36 2.35 8.62
CA ARG A 592 4.08 2.10 9.32
C ARG A 592 3.36 3.40 9.68
N GLU A 593 4.09 4.42 10.11
CA GLU A 593 3.56 5.76 10.38
C GLU A 593 3.05 6.44 9.10
N LEU A 594 3.83 6.39 8.02
CA LEU A 594 3.42 6.83 6.67
C LEU A 594 2.20 6.06 6.15
N ASP A 595 2.03 4.77 6.50
CA ASP A 595 0.80 4.03 6.21
C ASP A 595 -0.38 4.51 7.07
N ALA A 596 -0.19 4.80 8.36
CA ALA A 596 -1.22 5.34 9.23
C ALA A 596 -1.74 6.71 8.72
N LEU A 597 -0.83 7.64 8.42
CA LEU A 597 -1.17 8.94 7.79
C LEU A 597 -1.89 8.74 6.43
N ASN A 598 -1.50 7.75 5.64
CA ASN A 598 -2.19 7.41 4.38
C ASN A 598 -3.57 6.76 4.60
N ARG A 599 -3.82 6.05 5.70
CA ARG A 599 -5.15 5.57 6.09
C ARG A 599 -6.03 6.73 6.55
N GLU A 600 -5.51 7.60 7.41
CA GLU A 600 -6.18 8.81 7.88
C GLU A 600 -6.57 9.73 6.72
N ARG A 601 -5.62 10.05 5.82
CA ARG A 601 -5.93 10.84 4.61
C ARG A 601 -7.04 10.20 3.80
N ARG A 602 -7.07 8.86 3.66
CA ARG A 602 -8.14 8.15 2.92
C ARG A 602 -9.50 8.20 3.61
N ILE A 603 -9.54 8.30 4.95
CA ILE A 603 -10.79 8.50 5.71
C ILE A 603 -11.31 9.92 5.47
N ILE A 604 -10.46 10.93 5.64
CA ILE A 604 -10.79 12.34 5.37
C ILE A 604 -11.22 12.52 3.89
N GLU A 605 -10.48 11.93 2.95
CA GLU A 605 -10.78 11.96 1.51
C GLU A 605 -12.08 11.22 1.15
N ALA A 606 -12.49 10.20 1.91
CA ALA A 606 -13.75 9.48 1.70
C ALA A 606 -14.94 10.28 2.23
N ASP A 607 -14.88 10.78 3.47
CA ASP A 607 -15.91 11.63 4.08
C ASP A 607 -16.12 12.92 3.28
N MET A 608 -15.03 13.59 2.90
CA MET A 608 -15.12 14.77 2.03
C MET A 608 -15.69 14.42 0.65
N GLN A 609 -15.38 13.23 0.08
CA GLN A 609 -15.95 12.82 -1.20
C GLN A 609 -17.45 12.49 -1.11
N GLU A 610 -17.91 11.80 -0.07
CA GLU A 610 -19.31 11.40 0.11
C GLU A 610 -20.23 12.64 0.08
N ARG A 611 -19.94 13.60 0.95
CA ARG A 611 -20.62 14.92 1.00
C ARG A 611 -20.52 15.69 -0.31
N ALA A 612 -19.40 15.55 -1.03
CA ALA A 612 -19.19 16.21 -2.32
C ALA A 612 -19.95 15.54 -3.47
N VAL A 613 -20.25 14.24 -3.36
CA VAL A 613 -21.15 13.52 -4.26
C VAL A 613 -22.59 13.91 -3.99
N ASP A 614 -23.02 13.99 -2.73
CA ASP A 614 -24.36 14.46 -2.36
C ASP A 614 -24.63 15.88 -2.89
N ALA A 615 -23.66 16.78 -2.68
CA ALA A 615 -23.72 18.16 -3.21
C ALA A 615 -23.78 18.21 -4.74
N VAL A 616 -23.19 17.24 -5.45
CA VAL A 616 -23.23 17.15 -6.91
C VAL A 616 -24.48 16.45 -7.44
N GLU A 617 -25.07 15.51 -6.69
CA GLU A 617 -26.32 14.83 -7.09
C GLU A 617 -27.54 15.74 -6.95
N THR A 618 -27.48 16.78 -6.11
CA THR A 618 -28.49 17.86 -6.12
C THR A 618 -28.33 18.87 -7.27
N LEU A 619 -27.25 18.79 -8.07
CA LEU A 619 -26.98 19.69 -9.20
C LEU A 619 -27.24 19.00 -10.56
N ASP A 620 -27.78 19.75 -11.53
CA ASP A 620 -27.72 19.33 -12.94
C ASP A 620 -26.32 19.60 -13.51
N ALA A 621 -25.39 18.70 -13.19
CA ALA A 621 -24.02 18.71 -13.73
C ALA A 621 -23.96 18.49 -15.25
N ALA A 622 -25.02 17.95 -15.87
CA ALA A 622 -25.10 17.82 -17.33
C ALA A 622 -25.37 19.17 -18.01
N ALA A 623 -26.13 20.07 -17.34
CA ALA A 623 -26.39 21.43 -17.81
C ALA A 623 -25.25 22.42 -17.57
N ARG A 624 -24.29 22.13 -16.67
CA ARG A 624 -23.11 22.98 -16.37
C ARG A 624 -21.88 22.64 -17.21
N ALA A 625 -21.01 23.62 -17.44
CA ALA A 625 -19.70 23.45 -18.09
C ALA A 625 -18.56 23.20 -17.09
N SER A 626 -18.73 23.67 -15.85
CA SER A 626 -17.79 23.56 -14.74
C SER A 626 -18.51 23.33 -13.40
N LEU A 627 -17.74 23.04 -12.35
CA LEU A 627 -18.18 23.12 -10.98
C LEU A 627 -17.17 23.91 -10.15
N ALA A 628 -17.67 24.74 -9.23
CA ALA A 628 -16.92 25.15 -8.05
C ALA A 628 -17.76 24.79 -6.82
N LEU A 629 -17.10 24.33 -5.76
CA LEU A 629 -17.74 23.74 -4.59
C LEU A 629 -16.98 24.12 -3.31
N PHE A 630 -17.71 24.32 -2.23
CA PHE A 630 -17.17 24.63 -0.90
C PHE A 630 -17.94 23.82 0.16
N HIS A 631 -17.26 23.44 1.24
CA HIS A 631 -17.89 22.95 2.45
C HIS A 631 -17.07 23.38 3.68
N PRO A 632 -17.66 23.95 4.75
CA PRO A 632 -16.90 24.51 5.87
C PRO A 632 -15.96 23.53 6.60
N GLN A 633 -16.23 22.23 6.51
CA GLN A 633 -15.42 21.17 7.14
C GLN A 633 -14.44 20.47 6.17
N TRP A 634 -14.25 20.97 4.94
CA TRP A 634 -13.25 20.39 4.02
C TRP A 634 -11.82 20.80 4.40
N HIS A 635 -10.89 19.84 4.37
CA HIS A 635 -9.49 20.05 4.75
C HIS A 635 -8.61 20.45 3.56
N GLN A 636 -7.83 21.54 3.71
CA GLN A 636 -7.01 22.10 2.63
C GLN A 636 -5.95 21.14 2.05
N GLY A 637 -5.44 20.20 2.85
CA GLY A 637 -4.51 19.17 2.35
C GLY A 637 -5.12 18.14 1.38
N VAL A 638 -6.46 18.07 1.32
CA VAL A 638 -7.22 16.99 0.68
C VAL A 638 -8.15 17.48 -0.45
N VAL A 639 -8.59 18.74 -0.47
CA VAL A 639 -9.53 19.27 -1.50
C VAL A 639 -9.11 18.99 -2.94
N GLY A 640 -7.82 19.04 -3.28
CA GLY A 640 -7.34 18.73 -4.64
C GLY A 640 -7.57 17.27 -5.07
N LEU A 641 -7.66 16.33 -4.13
CA LEU A 641 -8.01 14.93 -4.39
C LEU A 641 -9.51 14.79 -4.64
N VAL A 642 -10.35 15.49 -3.86
CA VAL A 642 -11.80 15.53 -4.05
C VAL A 642 -12.17 16.17 -5.39
N ALA A 643 -11.56 17.31 -5.73
CA ALA A 643 -11.69 17.93 -7.06
C ALA A 643 -11.30 16.97 -8.19
N SER A 644 -10.25 16.15 -8.00
CA SER A 644 -9.84 15.14 -9.00
C SER A 644 -10.93 14.08 -9.18
N ARG A 645 -11.37 13.44 -8.08
CA ARG A 645 -12.40 12.38 -8.11
C ARG A 645 -13.75 12.87 -8.65
N LEU A 646 -14.14 14.11 -8.34
CA LEU A 646 -15.33 14.74 -8.90
C LEU A 646 -15.18 15.02 -10.40
N LYS A 647 -14.07 15.62 -10.83
CA LYS A 647 -13.78 15.87 -12.25
C LYS A 647 -13.83 14.57 -13.06
N ASP A 648 -13.39 13.44 -12.50
CA ASP A 648 -13.53 12.12 -13.13
C ASP A 648 -14.97 11.56 -13.11
N ARG A 649 -15.78 11.86 -12.08
CA ARG A 649 -17.21 11.45 -11.98
C ARG A 649 -18.12 12.21 -12.94
N VAL A 650 -17.98 13.55 -13.03
CA VAL A 650 -18.88 14.41 -13.84
C VAL A 650 -18.32 14.79 -15.21
N HIS A 651 -17.03 14.56 -15.47
CA HIS A 651 -16.33 15.03 -16.67
C HIS A 651 -16.51 16.53 -16.93
N ARG A 652 -16.18 17.33 -15.91
CA ARG A 652 -16.17 18.80 -15.91
C ARG A 652 -14.91 19.29 -15.18
N PRO A 653 -14.39 20.50 -15.45
CA PRO A 653 -13.44 21.14 -14.54
C PRO A 653 -14.10 21.35 -13.18
N VAL A 654 -13.37 21.08 -12.10
CA VAL A 654 -13.87 21.21 -10.72
C VAL A 654 -12.89 22.02 -9.87
N ILE A 655 -13.38 23.04 -9.19
CA ILE A 655 -12.69 23.74 -8.09
C ILE A 655 -13.28 23.27 -6.76
N ALA A 656 -12.45 22.81 -5.83
CA ALA A 656 -12.87 22.49 -4.46
C ALA A 656 -12.18 23.45 -3.46
N PHE A 657 -12.97 24.15 -2.65
CA PHE A 657 -12.52 25.13 -1.67
C PHE A 657 -12.57 24.61 -0.23
N ALA A 658 -11.54 24.94 0.56
CA ALA A 658 -11.49 24.79 2.01
C ALA A 658 -11.22 26.16 2.66
N ARG A 659 -11.62 26.33 3.92
CA ARG A 659 -11.16 27.48 4.73
C ARG A 659 -9.66 27.38 4.98
N ALA A 660 -8.96 28.50 4.95
CA ALA A 660 -7.52 28.55 5.21
C ALA A 660 -7.15 28.14 6.65
N ASP A 661 -8.06 28.38 7.60
CA ASP A 661 -7.78 28.45 9.05
C ASP A 661 -7.88 27.09 9.78
N MET A 662 -8.08 25.98 9.05
CA MET A 662 -8.38 24.65 9.60
C MET A 662 -7.18 23.69 9.65
N ALA A 663 -5.95 24.21 9.79
CA ALA A 663 -4.77 23.43 10.15
C ALA A 663 -4.52 23.55 11.67
N GLY A 664 -4.11 22.45 12.31
CA GLY A 664 -4.10 22.36 13.78
C GLY A 664 -3.02 23.18 14.50
N ASP A 665 -3.32 23.52 15.75
CA ASP A 665 -2.40 23.81 16.85
C ASP A 665 -1.26 24.83 16.61
N GLY A 666 -1.61 26.01 16.08
CA GLY A 666 -0.71 27.17 16.05
C GLY A 666 -1.44 28.50 15.87
N ALA A 667 -1.29 29.43 16.83
CA ALA A 667 -2.01 30.70 16.81
C ALA A 667 -1.41 31.74 15.84
N ALA A 668 -1.84 31.71 14.57
CA ALA A 668 -1.62 32.80 13.61
C ALA A 668 -2.90 33.66 13.49
N ALA A 669 -2.99 34.74 14.27
CA ALA A 669 -4.18 35.59 14.30
C ALA A 669 -4.35 36.40 13.00
N GLY A 670 -5.54 36.35 12.38
CA GLY A 670 -5.94 37.30 11.32
C GLY A 670 -6.50 36.74 10.00
N GLY A 671 -6.84 35.45 9.91
CA GLY A 671 -7.48 34.87 8.72
C GLY A 671 -8.77 35.60 8.32
N ARG A 672 -8.81 36.19 7.12
CA ARG A 672 -9.87 37.14 6.69
C ARG A 672 -11.11 36.46 6.08
N GLY A 673 -11.45 35.26 6.53
CA GLY A 673 -12.44 34.41 5.86
C GLY A 673 -11.97 34.02 4.45
N GLU A 674 -10.70 33.64 4.31
CA GLU A 674 -10.09 33.24 3.05
C GLU A 674 -10.37 31.75 2.74
N LEU A 675 -10.79 31.48 1.51
CA LEU A 675 -10.93 30.13 0.97
C LEU A 675 -9.73 29.80 0.07
N ARG A 676 -9.04 28.69 0.38
CA ARG A 676 -8.03 28.10 -0.51
C ARG A 676 -8.71 27.06 -1.41
N GLY A 677 -8.72 27.32 -2.71
CA GLY A 677 -9.25 26.45 -3.74
C GLY A 677 -8.16 25.59 -4.39
N SER A 678 -8.48 24.33 -4.70
CA SER A 678 -7.69 23.50 -5.60
C SER A 678 -8.55 23.04 -6.78
N GLY A 679 -8.12 23.40 -7.98
CA GLY A 679 -8.81 23.12 -9.24
C GLY A 679 -8.23 21.92 -9.99
N ARG A 680 -9.08 21.24 -10.77
CA ARG A 680 -8.72 20.14 -11.67
C ARG A 680 -9.49 20.26 -12.98
N SER A 681 -8.81 20.06 -14.11
CA SER A 681 -9.36 20.25 -15.46
C SER A 681 -9.57 18.94 -16.21
N ILE A 682 -10.50 18.96 -17.16
CA ILE A 682 -10.62 17.97 -18.23
C ILE A 682 -9.74 18.38 -19.42
N PRO A 683 -9.45 17.47 -20.39
CA PRO A 683 -9.01 17.87 -21.72
C PRO A 683 -9.96 18.93 -22.31
N GLY A 684 -9.44 19.86 -23.09
CA GLY A 684 -10.21 20.98 -23.66
C GLY A 684 -10.15 22.30 -22.88
N LEU A 685 -9.68 22.32 -21.61
CA LEU A 685 -9.53 23.58 -20.85
C LEU A 685 -8.15 23.70 -20.16
N HIS A 686 -7.40 24.75 -20.49
CA HIS A 686 -6.18 25.14 -19.76
C HIS A 686 -6.56 25.94 -18.50
N LEU A 687 -6.50 25.29 -17.33
CA LEU A 687 -7.13 25.83 -16.12
C LEU A 687 -6.47 27.10 -15.57
N ARG A 688 -5.15 27.25 -15.69
CA ARG A 688 -4.44 28.50 -15.35
C ARG A 688 -5.00 29.69 -16.15
N ASP A 689 -5.24 29.49 -17.44
CA ASP A 689 -5.58 30.59 -18.36
C ASP A 689 -7.06 30.96 -18.23
N ALA A 690 -7.91 29.97 -17.93
CA ALA A 690 -9.28 30.20 -17.50
C ALA A 690 -9.33 31.06 -16.21
N LEU A 691 -8.48 30.78 -15.22
CA LEU A 691 -8.39 31.58 -13.99
C LEU A 691 -7.78 32.97 -14.21
N ASP A 692 -6.81 33.10 -15.12
CA ASP A 692 -6.27 34.40 -15.55
C ASP A 692 -7.33 35.25 -16.25
N LEU A 693 -8.15 34.64 -17.13
CA LEU A 693 -9.28 35.31 -17.78
C LEU A 693 -10.37 35.73 -16.77
N VAL A 694 -10.64 34.89 -15.75
CA VAL A 694 -11.47 35.28 -14.60
C VAL A 694 -10.84 36.46 -13.85
N SER A 695 -9.54 36.43 -13.55
CA SER A 695 -8.85 37.51 -12.84
C SER A 695 -8.86 38.85 -13.60
N LYS A 696 -8.81 38.80 -14.93
CA LYS A 696 -8.89 39.97 -15.83
C LYS A 696 -10.31 40.52 -15.99
N ARG A 697 -11.34 39.64 -15.99
CA ARG A 697 -12.75 40.05 -16.05
C ARG A 697 -13.31 40.52 -14.72
N GLU A 698 -12.81 39.95 -13.62
CA GLU A 698 -13.24 40.24 -12.25
C GLU A 698 -12.05 40.68 -11.36
N PRO A 699 -11.51 41.89 -11.55
CA PRO A 699 -10.37 42.38 -10.76
C PRO A 699 -10.63 42.28 -9.25
N GLY A 700 -9.63 41.78 -8.52
CA GLY A 700 -9.68 41.58 -7.06
C GLY A 700 -10.47 40.36 -6.58
N LEU A 701 -11.12 39.59 -7.47
CA LEU A 701 -11.85 38.36 -7.10
C LEU A 701 -10.91 37.22 -6.70
N LEU A 702 -9.79 37.08 -7.42
CA LEU A 702 -8.70 36.16 -7.06
C LEU A 702 -7.63 36.95 -6.29
N LEU A 703 -7.41 36.61 -5.02
CA LEU A 703 -6.35 37.23 -4.21
C LEU A 703 -4.96 36.69 -4.60
N ARG A 704 -4.91 35.41 -4.98
CA ARG A 704 -3.72 34.67 -5.46
C ARG A 704 -4.22 33.56 -6.38
N PHE A 705 -3.49 33.22 -7.44
CA PHE A 705 -3.72 31.99 -8.22
C PHE A 705 -2.45 31.53 -8.94
N GLY A 706 -2.39 30.26 -9.34
CA GLY A 706 -1.27 29.68 -10.08
C GLY A 706 -1.49 28.21 -10.44
N GLY A 707 -0.59 27.65 -11.26
CA GLY A 707 -0.63 26.26 -11.70
C GLY A 707 -0.49 26.09 -13.22
N HIS A 708 -1.11 25.05 -13.76
CA HIS A 708 -0.91 24.57 -15.14
C HIS A 708 -2.25 24.17 -15.80
N ALA A 709 -2.19 23.54 -16.98
CA ALA A 709 -3.35 23.09 -17.75
C ALA A 709 -4.37 22.26 -16.94
N ALA A 710 -3.88 21.23 -16.24
CA ALA A 710 -4.72 20.20 -15.63
C ALA A 710 -5.06 20.47 -14.16
N ALA A 711 -4.34 21.37 -13.49
CA ALA A 711 -4.50 21.64 -12.06
C ALA A 711 -4.04 23.06 -11.70
N ALA A 712 -4.75 23.69 -10.76
CA ALA A 712 -4.45 25.03 -10.28
C ALA A 712 -4.73 25.17 -8.78
N GLY A 713 -4.10 26.16 -8.14
CA GLY A 713 -4.42 26.64 -6.80
C GLY A 713 -4.87 28.10 -6.85
N LEU A 714 -5.78 28.50 -5.96
CA LEU A 714 -6.27 29.88 -5.86
C LEU A 714 -6.71 30.24 -4.45
N THR A 715 -6.77 31.53 -4.15
CA THR A 715 -7.35 32.09 -2.92
C THR A 715 -8.41 33.11 -3.27
N ILE A 716 -9.60 32.98 -2.67
CA ILE A 716 -10.70 33.95 -2.72
C ILE A 716 -11.18 34.26 -1.30
N LEU A 717 -12.11 35.21 -1.14
CA LEU A 717 -12.81 35.46 0.12
C LEU A 717 -14.14 34.71 0.14
N GLU A 718 -14.55 34.17 1.28
CA GLU A 718 -15.72 33.28 1.39
C GLU A 718 -17.02 33.93 0.90
N ARG A 719 -17.20 35.24 1.14
CA ARG A 719 -18.33 36.04 0.63
C ARG A 719 -18.37 36.17 -0.90
N ASP A 720 -17.22 36.04 -1.56
CA ASP A 720 -17.04 36.27 -3.00
C ASP A 720 -17.17 34.96 -3.81
N LEU A 721 -17.37 33.81 -3.14
CA LEU A 721 -17.58 32.50 -3.78
C LEU A 721 -18.73 32.48 -4.81
N PRO A 722 -19.93 33.04 -4.57
CA PRO A 722 -21.01 33.03 -5.58
C PRO A 722 -20.68 33.82 -6.85
N ARG A 723 -19.84 34.86 -6.72
CA ARG A 723 -19.30 35.65 -7.85
C ARG A 723 -18.26 34.84 -8.62
N PHE A 724 -17.38 34.12 -7.91
CA PHE A 724 -16.43 33.18 -8.53
C PHE A 724 -17.12 32.05 -9.29
N GLU A 725 -18.15 31.42 -8.72
CA GLU A 725 -18.94 30.37 -9.38
C GLU A 725 -19.49 30.84 -10.74
N GLN A 726 -20.06 32.04 -10.79
CA GLN A 726 -20.64 32.61 -12.01
C GLN A 726 -19.56 32.99 -13.04
N ALA A 727 -18.48 33.63 -12.61
CA ALA A 727 -17.39 34.04 -13.49
C ALA A 727 -16.65 32.84 -14.11
N PHE A 728 -16.36 31.81 -13.30
CA PHE A 728 -15.68 30.60 -13.76
C PHE A 728 -16.57 29.77 -14.69
N GLU A 729 -17.86 29.63 -14.40
CA GLU A 729 -18.82 28.93 -15.28
C GLU A 729 -19.02 29.65 -16.62
N SER A 730 -19.04 30.99 -16.61
CA SER A 730 -19.09 31.80 -17.84
C SER A 730 -17.86 31.56 -18.73
N VAL A 731 -16.66 31.66 -18.15
CA VAL A 731 -15.39 31.38 -18.85
C VAL A 731 -15.29 29.93 -19.33
N ALA A 732 -15.75 28.96 -18.54
CA ALA A 732 -15.75 27.55 -18.93
C ALA A 732 -16.69 27.27 -20.13
N ARG A 733 -17.84 27.94 -20.23
CA ARG A 733 -18.76 27.82 -21.38
C ARG A 733 -18.19 28.43 -22.67
N GLU A 734 -17.37 29.46 -22.55
CA GLU A 734 -16.73 30.14 -23.69
C GLU A 734 -15.54 29.33 -24.24
N LEU A 735 -14.78 28.68 -23.36
CA LEU A 735 -13.52 28.01 -23.72
C LEU A 735 -13.66 26.51 -24.03
N ILE A 736 -14.65 25.80 -23.46
CA ILE A 736 -14.80 24.35 -23.66
C ILE A 736 -15.69 24.05 -24.87
N ALA A 737 -15.18 23.32 -25.86
CA ALA A 737 -15.99 22.85 -26.97
C ALA A 737 -17.05 21.83 -26.49
N PRO A 738 -18.31 21.85 -26.99
CA PRO A 738 -19.35 20.92 -26.55
C PRO A 738 -19.02 19.42 -26.72
N ALA A 739 -18.07 19.09 -27.60
CA ALA A 739 -17.55 17.73 -27.76
C ALA A 739 -16.72 17.27 -26.54
N ASP A 740 -15.91 18.16 -25.95
CA ASP A 740 -15.02 17.85 -24.83
C ASP A 740 -15.79 17.66 -23.51
N LEU A 741 -17.04 18.13 -23.45
CA LEU A 741 -17.98 17.82 -22.37
C LEU A 741 -18.53 16.37 -22.42
N THR A 742 -18.16 15.58 -23.42
CA THR A 742 -18.53 14.16 -23.58
C THR A 742 -17.35 13.26 -23.21
N ARG A 743 -17.49 12.43 -22.17
CA ARG A 743 -16.40 11.57 -21.68
C ARG A 743 -16.00 10.53 -22.74
N THR A 744 -14.82 10.68 -23.31
CA THR A 744 -14.27 9.67 -24.24
C THR A 744 -13.38 8.67 -23.49
N ILE A 745 -13.49 7.39 -23.81
CA ILE A 745 -12.64 6.29 -23.33
C ILE A 745 -11.92 5.69 -24.55
N GLU A 746 -10.61 5.88 -24.61
CA GLU A 746 -9.77 5.31 -25.67
C GLU A 746 -9.35 3.88 -25.34
N THR A 747 -9.66 2.93 -26.21
CA THR A 747 -9.33 1.50 -26.06
C THR A 747 -8.29 1.05 -27.08
N ASP A 748 -7.69 -0.11 -26.86
CA ASP A 748 -6.86 -0.87 -27.79
C ASP A 748 -7.72 -1.74 -28.74
N GLY A 749 -9.05 -1.54 -28.75
CA GLY A 749 -10.05 -2.31 -29.49
C GLY A 749 -10.41 -3.65 -28.84
N ALA A 750 -11.07 -4.52 -29.62
CA ALA A 750 -11.44 -5.87 -29.22
C ALA A 750 -10.24 -6.78 -28.95
N LEU A 751 -10.37 -7.67 -27.95
CA LEU A 751 -9.35 -8.68 -27.64
C LEU A 751 -9.81 -10.06 -28.09
N GLU A 752 -9.04 -10.68 -28.98
CA GLU A 752 -9.28 -12.04 -29.45
C GLU A 752 -9.24 -13.02 -28.27
N ALA A 753 -10.17 -13.97 -28.20
CA ALA A 753 -10.32 -14.84 -27.03
C ALA A 753 -9.06 -15.68 -26.69
N GLY A 754 -8.21 -15.97 -27.69
CA GLY A 754 -6.90 -16.61 -27.48
C GLY A 754 -5.89 -15.76 -26.69
N TYR A 755 -6.05 -14.43 -26.66
CA TYR A 755 -5.26 -13.52 -25.83
C TYR A 755 -5.91 -13.23 -24.47
N MET A 756 -7.10 -13.74 -24.17
CA MET A 756 -7.74 -13.61 -22.85
C MET A 756 -7.17 -14.62 -21.83
N THR A 757 -5.84 -14.73 -21.78
CA THR A 757 -5.11 -15.77 -21.04
C THR A 757 -4.18 -15.21 -19.98
N LEU A 758 -3.82 -16.05 -18.99
CA LEU A 758 -2.90 -15.68 -17.92
C LEU A 758 -1.49 -15.35 -18.45
N ALA A 759 -1.09 -15.94 -19.59
CA ALA A 759 0.19 -15.62 -20.25
C ALA A 759 0.19 -14.18 -20.78
N ALA A 760 -0.81 -13.80 -21.58
CA ALA A 760 -0.97 -12.44 -22.09
C ALA A 760 -1.15 -11.41 -20.96
N ALA A 761 -1.91 -11.75 -19.91
CA ALA A 761 -2.05 -10.89 -18.73
C ALA A 761 -0.72 -10.67 -17.98
N ARG A 762 0.13 -11.70 -17.87
CA ARG A 762 1.48 -11.58 -17.28
C ARG A 762 2.44 -10.78 -18.16
N GLN A 763 2.40 -11.01 -19.46
CA GLN A 763 3.17 -10.27 -20.46
C GLN A 763 2.85 -8.77 -20.40
N MET A 764 1.56 -8.41 -20.49
CA MET A 764 1.12 -7.02 -20.34
C MET A 764 1.43 -6.44 -18.94
N ARG A 765 1.38 -7.23 -17.86
CA ARG A 765 1.79 -6.76 -16.51
C ARG A 765 3.31 -6.54 -16.36
N GLY A 766 4.12 -7.12 -17.25
CA GLY A 766 5.59 -6.95 -17.23
C GLY A 766 6.05 -5.57 -17.70
N GLU A 767 5.26 -4.93 -18.57
CA GLU A 767 5.54 -3.70 -19.31
C GLU A 767 5.48 -2.40 -18.47
N ILE A 768 6.06 -1.33 -19.01
CA ILE A 768 6.18 -0.02 -18.36
C ILE A 768 5.04 0.91 -18.79
N TRP A 769 3.85 0.69 -18.23
CA TRP A 769 2.69 1.54 -18.45
C TRP A 769 2.64 2.72 -17.45
N GLY A 770 2.15 3.87 -17.89
CA GLY A 770 1.96 5.05 -17.04
C GLY A 770 1.40 6.23 -17.83
N GLN A 771 1.63 7.45 -17.33
CA GLN A 771 1.09 8.64 -17.98
C GLN A 771 1.66 8.85 -19.39
N GLY A 772 0.79 9.16 -20.34
CA GLY A 772 1.14 9.29 -21.76
C GLY A 772 1.71 8.01 -22.43
N PHE A 773 1.65 6.87 -21.74
CA PHE A 773 1.88 5.52 -22.27
C PHE A 773 0.98 4.51 -21.52
N PRO A 774 -0.36 4.64 -21.64
CA PRO A 774 -1.33 4.04 -20.71
C PRO A 774 -1.38 2.51 -20.80
N ALA A 775 -1.86 1.86 -19.74
CA ALA A 775 -2.04 0.41 -19.72
C ALA A 775 -3.08 -0.07 -20.77
N PRO A 776 -3.04 -1.35 -21.19
CA PRO A 776 -4.01 -1.89 -22.12
C PRO A 776 -5.44 -1.88 -21.58
N LEU A 777 -6.36 -1.35 -22.37
CA LEU A 777 -7.80 -1.30 -22.10
C LEU A 777 -8.52 -1.74 -23.38
N PHE A 778 -9.31 -2.79 -23.32
CA PHE A 778 -9.99 -3.38 -24.47
C PHE A 778 -11.50 -3.09 -24.39
N ASP A 779 -12.23 -3.26 -25.48
CA ASP A 779 -13.69 -3.26 -25.46
C ASP A 779 -14.29 -4.38 -26.29
N ASP A 780 -15.36 -4.99 -25.77
CA ASP A 780 -16.02 -6.13 -26.41
C ASP A 780 -17.47 -6.27 -25.94
N GLU A 781 -18.27 -6.99 -26.71
CA GLU A 781 -19.57 -7.50 -26.28
C GLU A 781 -19.45 -8.80 -25.48
N PHE A 782 -20.24 -8.87 -24.40
CA PHE A 782 -20.41 -10.04 -23.56
C PHE A 782 -21.89 -10.29 -23.25
N VAL A 783 -22.24 -11.56 -23.01
CA VAL A 783 -23.48 -11.94 -22.34
C VAL A 783 -23.22 -12.06 -20.84
N VAL A 784 -24.02 -11.38 -20.02
CA VAL A 784 -23.98 -11.51 -18.55
C VAL A 784 -24.73 -12.80 -18.18
N GLU A 785 -24.00 -13.82 -17.73
CA GLU A 785 -24.61 -15.08 -17.27
C GLU A 785 -25.07 -15.03 -15.81
N SER A 786 -24.40 -14.20 -15.00
CA SER A 786 -24.81 -13.88 -13.63
C SER A 786 -24.10 -12.62 -13.15
N GLN A 787 -24.70 -11.95 -12.17
CA GLN A 787 -24.13 -10.79 -11.50
C GLN A 787 -24.55 -10.75 -10.03
N ARG A 788 -23.66 -10.27 -9.16
CA ARG A 788 -23.89 -10.13 -7.72
C ARG A 788 -23.12 -8.97 -7.11
N LEU A 789 -23.69 -8.34 -6.11
CA LEU A 789 -23.06 -7.26 -5.36
C LEU A 789 -22.08 -7.82 -4.31
N LEU A 790 -20.85 -7.32 -4.28
CA LEU A 790 -19.84 -7.62 -3.27
C LEU A 790 -19.64 -6.43 -2.34
N LYS A 791 -19.63 -6.69 -1.03
CA LYS A 791 -19.41 -5.69 0.05
C LYS A 791 -20.27 -4.42 -0.10
N ALA A 792 -21.50 -4.57 -0.63
CA ALA A 792 -22.41 -3.47 -0.98
C ALA A 792 -21.84 -2.39 -1.93
N LYS A 793 -20.70 -2.63 -2.61
CA LYS A 793 -19.91 -1.57 -3.27
C LYS A 793 -19.32 -1.92 -4.64
N HIS A 794 -19.22 -3.21 -4.99
CA HIS A 794 -18.59 -3.64 -6.25
C HIS A 794 -19.44 -4.72 -6.93
N LEU A 795 -19.74 -4.56 -8.21
CA LEU A 795 -20.47 -5.57 -8.98
C LEU A 795 -19.50 -6.64 -9.48
N LYS A 796 -19.76 -7.90 -9.14
CA LYS A 796 -19.05 -9.07 -9.66
C LYS A 796 -19.94 -9.77 -10.68
N LEU A 797 -19.41 -10.09 -11.85
CA LEU A 797 -20.16 -10.73 -12.94
C LEU A 797 -19.46 -12.01 -13.42
N MET A 798 -20.24 -12.90 -14.03
CA MET A 798 -19.74 -13.93 -14.94
C MET A 798 -20.14 -13.50 -16.36
N LEU A 799 -19.14 -13.27 -17.21
CA LEU A 799 -19.32 -12.82 -18.58
C LEU A 799 -18.97 -13.94 -19.55
N ARG A 800 -19.80 -14.15 -20.57
CA ARG A 800 -19.52 -15.09 -21.66
C ARG A 800 -19.28 -14.36 -22.97
N LYS A 801 -18.17 -14.67 -23.62
CA LYS A 801 -17.82 -14.25 -24.99
C LYS A 801 -17.64 -15.50 -25.84
N ASN A 802 -18.41 -15.64 -26.92
CA ASN A 802 -18.51 -16.88 -27.69
C ASN A 802 -18.86 -18.07 -26.76
N SER A 803 -17.99 -19.08 -26.72
CA SER A 803 -18.05 -20.24 -25.81
C SER A 803 -17.24 -20.07 -24.51
N ALA A 804 -16.43 -19.02 -24.38
CA ALA A 804 -15.54 -18.81 -23.24
C ALA A 804 -16.18 -17.98 -22.12
N ARG A 805 -15.87 -18.31 -20.87
CA ARG A 805 -16.39 -17.68 -19.65
C ARG A 805 -15.28 -16.97 -18.89
N PHE A 806 -15.58 -15.78 -18.37
CA PHE A 806 -14.64 -14.93 -17.66
C PHE A 806 -15.28 -14.34 -16.41
N GLU A 807 -14.57 -14.41 -15.28
CA GLU A 807 -14.93 -13.61 -14.12
C GLU A 807 -14.66 -12.12 -14.42
N ALA A 808 -15.61 -11.27 -14.05
CA ALA A 808 -15.49 -9.83 -14.21
C ALA A 808 -15.80 -9.08 -12.90
N ILE A 809 -15.25 -7.89 -12.72
CA ILE A 809 -15.56 -6.99 -11.61
C ILE A 809 -15.61 -5.54 -12.09
N CYS A 810 -16.64 -4.80 -11.64
CA CYS A 810 -16.74 -3.35 -11.77
C CYS A 810 -16.66 -2.75 -10.36
N PHE A 811 -15.58 -2.01 -10.06
CA PHE A 811 -15.37 -1.43 -8.74
C PHE A 811 -16.22 -0.16 -8.55
N ASN A 812 -16.74 0.06 -7.33
CA ASN A 812 -17.53 1.26 -6.99
C ASN A 812 -18.80 1.43 -7.84
N HIS A 813 -19.39 0.30 -8.24
CA HIS A 813 -20.62 0.21 -9.01
C HIS A 813 -21.55 -0.80 -8.33
N VAL A 814 -22.81 -0.42 -8.15
CA VAL A 814 -23.80 -1.16 -7.35
C VAL A 814 -25.06 -1.55 -8.13
N GLU A 815 -25.22 -0.98 -9.33
CA GLU A 815 -26.38 -1.17 -10.19
C GLU A 815 -26.24 -2.47 -11.01
N PRO A 816 -27.34 -3.08 -11.48
CA PRO A 816 -27.26 -4.22 -12.38
C PRO A 816 -26.86 -3.79 -13.81
N MET A 817 -25.91 -4.52 -14.40
CA MET A 817 -25.55 -4.40 -15.81
C MET A 817 -26.59 -5.10 -16.71
N PRO A 818 -26.77 -4.66 -17.97
CA PRO A 818 -27.67 -5.29 -18.93
C PRO A 818 -27.19 -6.68 -19.40
N ASP A 819 -28.13 -7.57 -19.75
CA ASP A 819 -27.85 -8.96 -20.14
C ASP A 819 -26.92 -9.10 -21.36
N ARG A 820 -27.00 -8.14 -22.30
CA ARG A 820 -25.98 -7.90 -23.34
C ARG A 820 -25.24 -6.60 -23.01
N LEU A 821 -23.94 -6.72 -22.82
CA LEU A 821 -23.06 -5.70 -22.27
C LEU A 821 -21.93 -5.43 -23.27
N HIS A 822 -21.85 -4.20 -23.80
CA HIS A 822 -20.61 -3.70 -24.39
C HIS A 822 -19.86 -2.98 -23.27
N CYS A 823 -18.60 -3.35 -23.02
CA CYS A 823 -17.85 -2.77 -21.91
C CYS A 823 -16.39 -2.52 -22.26
N ALA A 824 -15.83 -1.47 -21.66
CA ALA A 824 -14.40 -1.21 -21.66
C ALA A 824 -13.78 -1.86 -20.42
N TYR A 825 -12.79 -2.74 -20.61
CA TYR A 825 -12.23 -3.58 -19.55
C TYR A 825 -10.72 -3.82 -19.71
N ARG A 826 -10.05 -4.05 -18.57
CA ARG A 826 -8.64 -4.47 -18.52
C ARG A 826 -8.54 -5.96 -18.26
N LEU A 827 -7.61 -6.64 -18.94
CA LEU A 827 -7.25 -8.03 -18.66
C LEU A 827 -6.32 -8.08 -17.43
N ALA A 828 -6.83 -8.50 -16.28
CA ALA A 828 -6.11 -8.51 -15.02
C ALA A 828 -5.80 -9.94 -14.54
N ILE A 829 -4.85 -10.04 -13.61
CA ILE A 829 -4.54 -11.27 -12.87
C ILE A 829 -5.18 -11.18 -11.49
N ASN A 830 -5.99 -12.18 -11.16
CA ASN A 830 -6.56 -12.38 -9.83
C ASN A 830 -5.82 -13.54 -9.14
N GLU A 831 -5.02 -13.21 -8.13
CA GLU A 831 -4.25 -14.18 -7.33
C GLU A 831 -4.97 -14.42 -6.00
N TYR A 832 -5.46 -15.65 -5.78
CA TYR A 832 -6.22 -16.04 -4.58
C TYR A 832 -5.86 -17.47 -4.16
N ASN A 833 -5.55 -17.67 -2.88
CA ASN A 833 -5.10 -18.95 -2.32
C ASN A 833 -3.97 -19.64 -3.13
N GLY A 834 -3.05 -18.85 -3.69
CA GLY A 834 -1.94 -19.33 -4.53
C GLY A 834 -2.31 -19.63 -5.99
N LEU A 835 -3.60 -19.63 -6.35
CA LEU A 835 -4.06 -19.78 -7.73
C LEU A 835 -4.14 -18.42 -8.43
N ALA A 836 -3.49 -18.31 -9.58
CA ALA A 836 -3.58 -17.14 -10.45
C ALA A 836 -4.58 -17.38 -11.57
N THR A 837 -5.56 -16.49 -11.72
CA THR A 837 -6.67 -16.59 -12.67
C THR A 837 -6.80 -15.31 -13.49
N VAL A 838 -7.40 -15.41 -14.68
CA VAL A 838 -7.76 -14.23 -15.49
C VAL A 838 -9.03 -13.60 -14.93
N GLN A 839 -9.06 -12.28 -14.83
CA GLN A 839 -10.23 -11.51 -14.42
C GLN A 839 -10.35 -10.25 -15.28
N LEU A 840 -11.56 -9.90 -15.70
CA LEU A 840 -11.84 -8.66 -16.43
C LEU A 840 -12.19 -7.56 -15.43
N VAL A 841 -11.43 -6.46 -15.45
CA VAL A 841 -11.73 -5.28 -14.62
C VAL A 841 -12.40 -4.23 -15.50
N LEU A 842 -13.70 -4.03 -15.30
CA LEU A 842 -14.53 -3.13 -16.09
C LEU A 842 -14.36 -1.68 -15.60
N GLU A 843 -14.19 -0.76 -16.55
CA GLU A 843 -14.11 0.69 -16.30
C GLU A 843 -15.38 1.43 -16.77
N HIS A 844 -16.06 0.87 -17.77
CA HIS A 844 -17.36 1.32 -18.24
C HIS A 844 -18.13 0.13 -18.83
N GLY A 845 -19.45 0.20 -18.82
CA GLY A 845 -20.33 -0.83 -19.37
C GLY A 845 -21.67 -0.23 -19.71
N GLU A 846 -22.14 -0.50 -20.93
CA GLU A 846 -23.41 -0.04 -21.45
C GLU A 846 -24.16 -1.17 -22.18
N ARG A 847 -25.43 -0.93 -22.51
CA ARG A 847 -26.22 -1.92 -23.26
C ARG A 847 -25.65 -2.00 -24.68
N ALA A 848 -25.18 -3.18 -25.07
CA ALA A 848 -24.77 -3.42 -26.45
C ALA A 848 -25.91 -3.11 -27.43
N ALA A 849 -25.58 -2.52 -28.56
CA ALA A 849 -26.57 -2.15 -29.57
C ALA A 849 -27.36 -3.38 -30.04
N GLY A 850 -28.65 -3.18 -30.32
CA GLY A 850 -29.44 -4.18 -31.04
C GLY A 850 -28.88 -4.35 -32.45
N ALA A 851 -28.80 -5.60 -32.90
CA ALA A 851 -28.63 -5.96 -34.30
C ALA A 851 -30.02 -6.02 -34.97
#